data_AF-A0A161Z4P8-F1
#
_entry.id   AF-A0A161Z4P8-F1
#
_cell.length_a   1.000
_cell.length_b   1.000
_cell.length_c   1.000
_cell.angle_alpha   90.00
_cell.angle_beta   90.00
_cell.angle_gamma   90.00
#
_symmetry.space_group_name_H-M   'P 1'
#
loop_
_entity.id
_entity.type
_entity.pdbx_description
1 polymer ?
#
loop_
_entity_poly.entity_id
_entity_poly.type
_entity_poly.pdbx_seq_one_letter_code
_entity_poly.pdbx_strand_id
1 'polypeptide(L)'
;MGKDRKRKLSPDDPTGHPAPQGFGVADTLSRLQSDNPSSEGSNGSHASKKRKRVDGEKVKYPDLTYADGKLLSPIRIADLQGLLLYCFADGIAPQWISMKHSGHVRKVVVLMVPGLEMGMFDGTISVQRESATGEQESQEPKMNAPGDTEEGHKDEHAADYERWKQGLPLPDRSHRFNPRSITRENLPAPLQPLADMFPHIWPVKAPGDNKYNKVHSPLQAILMSAPPKTKNDDSRTKGARPAKVEKSFVPKRTPITAFVTSREDLLENEFILHPVFFTSDDEKSSQLEARRRGGHSVEDGWVDTQVPTLESSQPPDAEIESGSVTAGRDVFALDCEMCITEGGQSELTRISMVGWGGEVVLDELVKPARPVINYLTRYSGITPEMLEPVTTTLHDIQQRLLTLLTPRAILVGHSLNSDLTALKLVHPFIVDTSIIYPHPRGPPLKCSLKWLTQKYQNKQIQSGMAGHDSIEDARAVLELVKLKCEKGERWGTSDVSNESIFRRLARSTRPSHLPRAGEERTGAVVDWGNPERGFGAQATVAIGCRDDDAVVRGVSAVINGDESNPSIPAGGVDFAWARIRDLEYLRGWCSRLPDPNNANESTALFPPPEETTPTTTSGNGDSTDLPQPDVLADTVSQTVTNISRIYESLPPCTLFIVYSGTGDPREVSRLQSIHKKHREEFRSGKPWDQLTYKWTDVEEQALKKACERARDGCGFMSIK
;
A
#
# COMPACT_ATOMS: atom_id res chain seq x y z
N MET A 1 -54.29 -5.26 25.04
CA MET A 1 -55.02 -5.92 26.14
C MET A 1 -54.58 -7.39 26.15
N GLY A 2 -54.12 -8.06 27.19
CA GLY A 2 -53.82 -7.75 28.59
C GLY A 2 -52.87 -8.87 29.08
N LYS A 3 -51.81 -8.51 29.79
CA LYS A 3 -51.58 -8.79 31.23
C LYS A 3 -51.38 -10.27 31.59
N ASP A 4 -50.12 -10.55 31.92
CA ASP A 4 -49.61 -11.53 32.88
C ASP A 4 -50.46 -11.73 34.14
N ARG A 5 -50.48 -12.96 34.64
CA ARG A 5 -50.37 -13.27 36.09
C ARG A 5 -50.02 -14.74 36.39
N LYS A 6 -48.79 -14.92 36.87
CA LYS A 6 -48.33 -15.69 38.05
C LYS A 6 -49.15 -16.91 38.52
N ARG A 7 -48.44 -18.03 38.70
CA ARG A 7 -48.59 -18.90 39.88
C ARG A 7 -47.22 -19.20 40.51
N LYS A 8 -47.14 -18.91 41.81
CA LYS A 8 -46.12 -19.35 42.78
C LYS A 8 -46.46 -20.78 43.22
N LEU A 9 -45.46 -21.58 43.58
CA LEU A 9 -45.43 -22.39 44.80
C LEU A 9 -43.99 -22.87 45.08
N SER A 10 -43.65 -22.81 46.36
CA SER A 10 -42.36 -23.06 47.03
C SER A 10 -42.37 -24.45 47.72
N PRO A 11 -41.48 -24.73 48.68
CA PRO A 11 -40.14 -25.33 48.54
C PRO A 11 -40.05 -26.71 49.25
N ASP A 12 -38.99 -27.50 49.02
CA ASP A 12 -38.33 -28.34 50.04
C ASP A 12 -37.09 -29.05 49.45
N ASP A 13 -36.06 -29.13 50.30
CA ASP A 13 -34.62 -29.42 50.13
C ASP A 13 -34.31 -30.95 49.97
N PRO A 14 -33.07 -31.47 50.08
CA PRO A 14 -31.74 -31.07 49.55
C PRO A 14 -31.05 -32.27 48.83
N THR A 15 -30.16 -32.04 47.86
CA THR A 15 -28.97 -32.90 47.61
C THR A 15 -28.19 -32.39 46.39
N GLY A 16 -26.86 -32.26 46.53
CA GLY A 16 -25.93 -32.32 45.38
C GLY A 16 -25.23 -31.02 45.01
N HIS A 17 -24.01 -30.87 45.54
CA HIS A 17 -22.80 -30.22 44.98
C HIS A 17 -22.92 -28.90 44.19
N PRO A 18 -22.24 -27.82 44.65
CA PRO A 18 -22.11 -26.60 43.85
C PRO A 18 -21.08 -26.79 42.72
N ALA A 19 -21.51 -26.45 41.50
CA ALA A 19 -20.63 -26.24 40.35
C ALA A 19 -19.75 -24.99 40.55
N PRO A 20 -18.49 -24.97 40.08
CA PRO A 20 -17.59 -23.85 40.29
C PRO A 20 -17.95 -22.66 39.39
N GLN A 21 -18.24 -21.52 40.01
CA GLN A 21 -18.34 -20.22 39.37
C GLN A 21 -16.97 -19.79 38.81
N GLY A 22 -17.00 -19.24 37.60
CA GLY A 22 -15.84 -18.79 36.85
C GLY A 22 -15.01 -17.75 37.60
N PHE A 23 -13.70 -17.98 37.63
CA PHE A 23 -12.69 -17.07 38.12
C PHE A 23 -12.63 -15.82 37.24
N GLY A 24 -13.02 -14.67 37.80
CA GLY A 24 -12.81 -13.35 37.21
C GLY A 24 -11.37 -12.90 37.38
N VAL A 25 -10.73 -12.53 36.27
CA VAL A 25 -9.32 -12.07 36.16
C VAL A 25 -9.03 -10.80 36.98
N ALA A 26 -10.07 -10.12 37.50
CA ALA A 26 -9.93 -8.91 38.31
C ALA A 26 -9.51 -9.16 39.77
N ASP A 27 -9.84 -10.31 40.36
CA ASP A 27 -9.53 -10.60 41.78
C ASP A 27 -8.09 -11.13 41.99
N THR A 28 -7.47 -11.67 40.95
CA THR A 28 -6.09 -12.18 41.02
C THR A 28 -5.05 -11.05 41.01
N LEU A 29 -5.38 -9.89 40.41
CA LEU A 29 -4.48 -8.74 40.34
C LEU A 29 -4.42 -7.93 41.65
N SER A 30 -5.49 -7.96 42.45
CA SER A 30 -5.53 -7.22 43.72
C SER A 30 -4.81 -7.92 44.88
N ARG A 31 -4.49 -9.22 44.74
CA ARG A 31 -3.78 -10.01 45.76
C ARG A 31 -2.26 -10.12 45.53
N LEU A 32 -1.74 -9.67 44.39
CA LEU A 32 -0.30 -9.62 44.11
C LEU A 32 0.37 -8.28 44.46
N GLN A 33 -0.38 -7.32 45.01
CA GLN A 33 0.14 -6.02 45.44
C GLN A 33 0.36 -5.89 46.96
N SER A 34 0.16 -6.96 47.75
CA SER A 34 0.21 -6.89 49.22
C SER A 34 1.27 -7.76 49.89
N ASP A 35 2.28 -8.25 49.18
CA ASP A 35 3.42 -8.93 49.80
C ASP A 35 4.75 -8.54 49.15
N ASN A 36 5.52 -7.69 49.83
CA ASN A 36 6.97 -7.75 49.72
C ASN A 36 7.62 -7.25 51.03
N PRO A 37 8.42 -8.08 51.73
CA PRO A 37 9.16 -7.66 52.90
C PRO A 37 10.45 -6.93 52.51
N SER A 38 10.87 -6.05 53.41
CA SER A 38 12.08 -5.23 53.41
C SER A 38 13.39 -5.97 53.06
N SER A 39 14.21 -5.38 52.19
CA SER A 39 15.67 -5.54 52.23
C SER A 39 16.38 -4.27 51.77
N GLU A 40 17.35 -3.85 52.59
CA GLU A 40 18.20 -2.67 52.45
C GLU A 40 19.21 -2.76 51.30
N GLY A 41 19.65 -1.60 50.81
CA GLY A 41 21.03 -1.40 50.35
C GLY A 41 21.24 -0.99 48.88
N SER A 42 21.50 0.30 48.66
CA SER A 42 22.58 0.87 47.82
C SER A 42 22.13 2.15 47.11
N ASN A 43 22.56 3.30 47.65
CA ASN A 43 22.35 4.63 47.10
C ASN A 43 23.18 4.84 45.82
N GLY A 44 22.52 4.98 44.67
CA GLY A 44 23.06 5.61 43.46
C GLY A 44 22.26 6.88 43.14
N SER A 45 22.82 8.04 43.46
CA SER A 45 22.18 9.34 43.30
C SER A 45 22.09 9.76 41.83
N HIS A 46 20.92 9.60 41.20
CA HIS A 46 20.59 10.38 40.00
C HIS A 46 19.93 11.71 40.41
N ALA A 47 20.65 12.81 40.16
CA ALA A 47 20.20 14.17 40.41
C ALA A 47 18.91 14.47 39.65
N SER A 48 17.82 14.69 40.40
CA SER A 48 16.55 15.18 39.85
C SER A 48 16.72 16.61 39.33
N LYS A 49 16.62 16.80 38.01
CA LYS A 49 16.55 18.14 37.40
C LYS A 49 15.31 18.87 37.96
N LYS A 50 15.52 20.02 38.60
CA LYS A 50 14.46 20.86 39.19
C LYS A 50 13.39 21.18 38.14
N ARG A 51 12.13 20.86 38.46
CA ARG A 51 10.93 21.19 37.67
C ARG A 51 10.82 22.70 37.46
N LYS A 52 10.86 23.15 36.21
CA LYS A 52 10.66 24.56 35.83
C LYS A 52 9.19 24.94 36.03
N ARG A 53 8.92 25.93 36.87
CA ARG A 53 7.60 26.57 37.03
C ARG A 53 7.48 27.66 35.96
N VAL A 54 6.38 27.68 35.21
CA VAL A 54 5.95 28.82 34.40
C VAL A 54 4.60 29.24 34.98
N ASP A 55 4.48 30.50 35.40
CA ASP A 55 3.26 31.15 35.89
C ASP A 55 2.49 30.47 37.05
N GLY A 56 3.20 29.88 38.01
CA GLY A 56 2.60 29.51 39.31
C GLY A 56 1.65 28.30 39.32
N GLU A 57 1.24 27.76 38.18
CA GLU A 57 0.47 26.51 38.10
C GLU A 57 1.37 25.26 37.93
N LYS A 58 0.94 24.12 38.49
CA LYS A 58 1.57 22.82 38.24
C LYS A 58 1.21 22.35 36.82
N VAL A 59 1.86 22.89 35.80
CA VAL A 59 1.66 22.47 34.41
C VAL A 59 2.08 21.01 34.27
N LYS A 60 1.14 20.15 33.87
CA LYS A 60 1.40 18.75 33.55
C LYS A 60 2.10 18.70 32.19
N TYR A 61 3.39 18.36 32.19
CA TYR A 61 4.16 18.23 30.95
C TYR A 61 3.87 16.88 30.28
N PRO A 62 3.66 16.83 28.96
CA PRO A 62 3.60 15.56 28.24
C PRO A 62 4.96 14.86 28.35
N ASP A 63 4.94 13.58 28.67
CA ASP A 63 6.15 12.79 28.87
C ASP A 63 6.01 11.46 28.14
N LEU A 64 7.06 11.10 27.40
CA LEU A 64 7.08 9.93 26.54
C LEU A 64 7.97 8.87 27.16
N THR A 65 7.34 7.83 27.68
CA THR A 65 8.01 6.69 28.32
C THR A 65 7.87 5.45 27.44
N TYR A 66 9.00 4.84 27.10
CA TYR A 66 9.02 3.53 26.48
C TYR A 66 8.70 2.46 27.53
N ALA A 67 7.95 1.43 27.13
CA ALA A 67 7.72 0.26 27.96
C ALA A 67 8.77 -0.79 27.60
N ASP A 68 9.55 -1.28 28.57
CA ASP A 68 10.57 -2.35 28.40
C ASP A 68 10.01 -3.72 27.95
N GLY A 69 8.81 -3.74 27.38
CA GLY A 69 8.18 -4.91 26.80
C GLY A 69 8.86 -5.36 25.52
N LYS A 70 9.10 -6.66 25.40
CA LYS A 70 9.64 -7.30 24.20
C LYS A 70 8.69 -7.10 23.02
N LEU A 71 9.04 -6.25 22.06
CA LEU A 71 8.30 -6.13 20.82
C LEU A 71 8.43 -7.42 20.01
N LEU A 72 7.29 -7.95 19.56
CA LEU A 72 7.22 -9.14 18.72
C LEU A 72 7.34 -8.82 17.22
N SER A 73 7.20 -7.55 16.85
CA SER A 73 7.25 -7.05 15.48
C SER A 73 7.77 -5.61 15.44
N PRO A 74 8.39 -5.17 14.33
CA PRO A 74 8.84 -3.79 14.18
C PRO A 74 7.64 -2.83 14.12
N ILE A 75 7.87 -1.59 14.55
CA ILE A 75 6.86 -0.53 14.52
C ILE A 75 6.62 -0.15 13.07
N ARG A 76 5.36 -0.08 12.63
CA ARG A 76 5.04 0.34 11.27
C ARG A 76 4.83 1.85 11.22
N ILE A 77 5.00 2.45 10.03
CA ILE A 77 4.67 3.87 9.81
C ILE A 77 3.22 4.19 10.21
N ALA A 78 2.28 3.25 9.98
CA ALA A 78 0.90 3.39 10.41
C ALA A 78 0.75 3.46 11.95
N ASP A 79 1.66 2.85 12.71
CA ASP A 79 1.64 2.92 14.17
C ASP A 79 2.15 4.30 14.66
N LEU A 80 3.09 4.93 13.92
CA LEU A 80 3.50 6.33 14.14
C LEU A 80 2.33 7.30 13.86
N GLN A 81 1.60 7.09 12.76
CA GLN A 81 0.35 7.82 12.47
C GLN A 81 -0.65 7.65 13.62
N GLY A 82 -0.78 6.43 14.15
CA GLY A 82 -1.64 6.12 15.29
C GLY A 82 -1.29 6.93 16.54
N LEU A 83 0.00 7.11 16.84
CA LEU A 83 0.43 7.96 17.96
C LEU A 83 0.04 9.43 17.75
N LEU A 84 0.23 9.96 16.54
CA LEU A 84 -0.20 11.32 16.20
C LEU A 84 -1.72 11.48 16.40
N LEU A 85 -2.50 10.53 15.88
CA LEU A 85 -3.96 10.55 16.01
C LEU A 85 -4.41 10.38 17.47
N TYR A 86 -3.65 9.64 18.29
CA TYR A 86 -3.92 9.53 19.73
C TYR A 86 -3.71 10.87 20.45
N CYS A 87 -2.75 11.68 20.01
CA CYS A 87 -2.52 13.01 20.58
C CYS A 87 -3.60 14.00 20.17
N PHE A 88 -3.99 14.00 18.88
CA PHE A 88 -4.75 15.10 18.29
C PHE A 88 -6.17 14.78 17.82
N ALA A 89 -6.56 13.51 17.76
CA ALA A 89 -7.85 13.07 17.25
C ALA A 89 -8.40 11.86 18.03
N ASP A 90 -8.93 10.88 17.31
CA ASP A 90 -9.62 9.69 17.80
C ASP A 90 -8.72 8.42 17.80
N GLY A 91 -7.40 8.60 17.80
CA GLY A 91 -6.45 7.49 17.84
C GLY A 91 -6.47 6.73 19.16
N ILE A 92 -6.13 5.45 19.12
CA ILE A 92 -6.02 4.59 20.30
C ILE A 92 -4.60 4.69 20.86
N ALA A 93 -4.47 4.69 22.19
CA ALA A 93 -3.18 4.67 22.86
C ALA A 93 -2.33 3.49 22.38
N PRO A 94 -1.13 3.73 21.81
CA PRO A 94 -0.25 2.65 21.38
C PRO A 94 0.22 1.82 22.58
N GLN A 95 0.46 0.52 22.34
CA GLN A 95 0.91 -0.40 23.39
C GLN A 95 2.45 -0.42 23.52
N TRP A 96 3.15 -0.01 22.47
CA TRP A 96 4.62 -0.01 22.40
C TRP A 96 5.26 1.26 22.99
N ILE A 97 4.44 2.29 23.29
CA ILE A 97 4.91 3.53 23.92
C ILE A 97 3.82 4.12 24.80
N SER A 98 4.20 4.56 26.00
CA SER A 98 3.30 5.19 26.97
C SER A 98 3.53 6.69 27.00
N MET A 99 2.47 7.46 26.72
CA MET A 99 2.49 8.91 26.81
C MET A 99 1.69 9.40 28.01
N LYS A 100 2.37 9.96 29.00
CA LYS A 100 1.74 10.64 30.13
C LYS A 100 1.30 12.03 29.71
N HIS A 101 0.13 12.45 30.17
CA HIS A 101 -0.46 13.75 29.87
C HIS A 101 -0.58 14.05 28.36
N SER A 102 -0.92 13.05 27.54
CA SER A 102 -1.07 13.21 26.07
C SER A 102 -1.94 14.39 25.64
N GLY A 103 -3.01 14.70 26.39
CA GLY A 103 -3.84 15.88 26.14
C GLY A 103 -3.15 17.24 26.31
N HIS A 104 -1.91 17.29 26.80
CA HIS A 104 -1.11 18.52 26.94
C HIS A 104 -0.11 18.71 25.78
N VAL A 105 -0.06 17.78 24.81
CA VAL A 105 0.69 17.98 23.56
C VAL A 105 0.04 19.13 22.80
N ARG A 106 0.83 20.17 22.51
CA ARG A 106 0.37 21.40 21.85
C ARG A 106 0.56 21.35 20.35
N LYS A 107 1.72 20.85 19.91
CA LYS A 107 2.09 20.74 18.49
C LYS A 107 2.67 19.36 18.19
N VAL A 108 2.55 18.91 16.95
CA VAL A 108 3.17 17.69 16.45
C VAL A 108 3.93 18.03 15.17
N VAL A 109 5.20 17.65 15.10
CA VAL A 109 6.01 17.75 13.90
C VAL A 109 6.47 16.36 13.51
N VAL A 110 6.16 15.97 12.27
CA VAL A 110 6.58 14.71 11.68
C VAL A 110 7.52 15.01 10.50
N LEU A 111 8.77 14.59 10.62
CA LEU A 111 9.82 14.82 9.63
C LEU A 111 10.24 13.50 8.98
N MET A 112 10.09 13.41 7.67
CA MET A 112 10.60 12.31 6.87
C MET A 112 12.02 12.62 6.39
N VAL A 113 12.95 11.69 6.59
CA VAL A 113 14.37 11.82 6.18
C VAL A 113 14.79 10.57 5.39
N PRO A 114 14.37 10.46 4.12
CA PRO A 114 14.76 9.32 3.29
C PRO A 114 16.28 9.32 3.07
N GLY A 115 16.85 8.13 2.95
CA GLY A 115 18.29 7.93 2.90
C GLY A 115 18.94 7.68 4.26
N LEU A 116 18.26 7.99 5.38
CA LEU A 116 18.73 7.66 6.72
C LEU A 116 18.44 6.18 7.01
N GLU A 117 19.45 5.42 7.45
CA GLU A 117 19.30 3.98 7.70
C GLU A 117 19.85 3.57 9.05
N MET A 118 19.34 2.44 9.57
CA MET A 118 19.87 1.80 10.77
C MET A 118 21.37 1.49 10.62
N GLY A 119 21.81 1.13 9.41
CA GLY A 119 23.20 0.78 9.17
C GLY A 119 24.24 1.87 9.50
N MET A 120 23.81 3.14 9.48
CA MET A 120 24.68 4.27 9.81
C MET A 120 24.98 4.39 11.30
N PHE A 121 24.18 3.75 12.17
CA PHE A 121 24.35 3.81 13.62
C PHE A 121 24.98 2.53 14.19
N ASP A 122 24.82 1.38 13.52
CA ASP A 122 25.46 0.13 13.92
C ASP A 122 26.83 -0.11 13.25
N GLY A 123 27.22 0.76 12.33
CA GLY A 123 28.53 0.74 11.67
C GLY A 123 28.57 -0.11 10.39
N THR A 124 27.47 -0.74 9.98
CA THR A 124 27.39 -1.45 8.68
C THR A 124 27.47 -0.50 7.48
N ILE A 125 27.15 0.78 7.67
CA ILE A 125 27.38 1.86 6.71
C ILE A 125 28.37 2.85 7.34
N SER A 126 29.57 2.94 6.78
CA SER A 126 30.58 3.87 7.27
C SER A 126 30.16 5.31 7.01
N VAL A 127 30.19 6.12 8.07
CA VAL A 127 29.92 7.57 8.05
C VAL A 127 31.04 8.33 8.78
N GLN A 128 32.21 7.74 8.92
CA GLN A 128 33.39 8.38 9.52
C GLN A 128 34.32 8.88 8.41
N ARG A 129 34.95 10.05 8.63
CA ARG A 129 35.99 10.55 7.73
C ARG A 129 37.25 9.70 7.89
N GLU A 130 37.82 9.25 6.78
CA GLU A 130 39.12 8.59 6.80
C GLU A 130 40.22 9.65 6.92
N SER A 131 40.92 9.69 8.06
CA SER A 131 42.04 10.62 8.24
C SER A 131 43.24 10.16 7.41
N ALA A 132 43.65 10.99 6.44
CA ALA A 132 44.89 10.84 5.69
C ALA A 132 46.13 11.11 6.57
N THR A 133 46.45 10.21 7.48
CA THR A 133 47.77 10.07 8.10
C THR A 133 48.00 8.59 8.34
N GLY A 134 48.90 7.99 7.55
CA GLY A 134 49.26 6.60 7.68
C GLY A 134 49.98 6.34 9.01
N GLU A 135 49.49 5.34 9.73
CA GLU A 135 50.26 4.38 10.50
C GLU A 135 49.37 3.15 10.66
N GLN A 136 49.73 2.07 9.95
CA GLN A 136 49.15 0.74 10.17
C GLN A 136 49.62 0.25 11.54
N GLU A 137 48.83 0.49 12.59
CA GLU A 137 48.85 -0.36 13.76
C GLU A 137 47.75 -1.41 13.64
N SER A 138 48.18 -2.63 13.33
CA SER A 138 47.37 -3.84 13.44
C SER A 138 46.91 -4.04 14.89
N GLN A 139 45.69 -3.59 15.21
CA GLN A 139 44.95 -4.06 16.37
C GLN A 139 43.89 -5.06 15.90
N GLU A 140 44.05 -6.30 16.34
CA GLU A 140 43.05 -7.37 16.16
C GLU A 140 41.68 -6.92 16.70
N PRO A 141 40.58 -7.13 15.96
CA PRO A 141 39.25 -6.82 16.45
C PRO A 141 38.87 -7.83 17.55
N LYS A 142 38.77 -7.35 18.79
CA LYS A 142 38.16 -8.11 19.88
C LYS A 142 36.67 -8.32 19.59
N MET A 143 36.28 -9.58 19.52
CA MET A 143 34.92 -10.10 19.39
C MET A 143 33.91 -9.38 20.29
N ASN A 144 32.78 -8.95 19.71
CA ASN A 144 31.46 -8.97 20.33
C ASN A 144 30.34 -8.93 19.28
N ALA A 145 29.45 -9.94 19.37
CA ALA A 145 28.19 -10.20 18.65
C ALA A 145 28.25 -10.46 17.12
N PRO A 146 27.62 -11.54 16.61
CA PRO A 146 27.62 -11.83 15.18
C PRO A 146 26.74 -10.81 14.44
N GLY A 147 27.37 -10.08 13.52
CA GLY A 147 26.66 -9.27 12.53
C GLY A 147 25.93 -10.17 11.54
N ASP A 148 24.74 -9.76 11.13
CA ASP A 148 23.92 -10.42 10.10
C ASP A 148 24.64 -10.29 8.73
N THR A 149 25.52 -11.23 8.40
CA THR A 149 26.07 -11.43 7.05
C THR A 149 25.20 -12.39 6.23
N GLU A 150 25.28 -12.28 4.90
CA GLU A 150 24.39 -12.86 3.88
C GLU A 150 24.24 -14.41 3.90
N GLU A 151 25.13 -15.13 4.58
CA GLU A 151 25.02 -16.59 4.81
C GLU A 151 24.12 -16.95 6.01
N GLY A 152 23.97 -16.04 6.98
CA GLY A 152 23.25 -16.30 8.24
C GLY A 152 21.75 -16.53 8.06
N HIS A 153 21.09 -15.88 7.10
CA HIS A 153 19.63 -15.99 6.94
C HIS A 153 19.16 -17.34 6.36
N LYS A 154 20.00 -18.03 5.57
CA LYS A 154 19.72 -19.41 5.11
C LYS A 154 19.98 -20.43 6.21
N ASP A 155 21.04 -20.22 7.01
CA ASP A 155 21.38 -21.04 8.16
C ASP A 155 20.39 -20.87 9.33
N GLU A 156 19.82 -19.68 9.51
CA GLU A 156 18.86 -19.37 10.57
C GLU A 156 17.54 -20.13 10.44
N HIS A 157 17.00 -20.26 9.23
CA HIS A 157 15.74 -20.96 9.00
C HIS A 157 15.93 -22.47 9.12
N ALA A 158 17.12 -22.97 8.78
CA ALA A 158 17.54 -24.35 9.02
C ALA A 158 17.75 -24.62 10.53
N ALA A 159 18.37 -23.68 11.25
CA ALA A 159 18.56 -23.76 12.70
C ALA A 159 17.25 -23.66 13.49
N ASP A 160 16.32 -22.78 13.07
CA ASP A 160 14.98 -22.68 13.65
C ASP A 160 14.15 -23.95 13.40
N TYR A 161 14.29 -24.54 12.20
CA TYR A 161 13.66 -25.82 11.86
C TYR A 161 14.22 -26.98 12.70
N GLU A 162 15.54 -27.06 12.89
CA GLU A 162 16.17 -28.06 13.76
C GLU A 162 15.80 -27.86 15.24
N ARG A 163 15.69 -26.62 15.70
CA ARG A 163 15.27 -26.30 17.07
C ARG A 163 13.80 -26.64 17.32
N TRP A 164 12.94 -26.37 16.33
CA TRP A 164 11.53 -26.80 16.34
C TRP A 164 11.39 -28.33 16.36
N LYS A 165 12.18 -29.03 15.55
CA LYS A 165 12.23 -30.51 15.51
C LYS A 165 12.66 -31.11 16.86
N GLN A 166 13.47 -30.38 17.63
CA GLN A 166 13.89 -30.75 18.99
C GLN A 166 12.90 -30.29 20.08
N GLY A 167 11.76 -29.70 19.72
CA GLY A 167 10.75 -29.22 20.68
C GLY A 167 11.17 -27.99 21.50
N LEU A 168 12.25 -27.31 21.10
CA LEU A 168 12.75 -26.13 21.77
C LEU A 168 12.02 -24.87 21.25
N PRO A 169 11.65 -23.92 22.12
CA PRO A 169 11.02 -22.66 21.69
C PRO A 169 11.97 -21.88 20.79
N LEU A 170 11.45 -21.09 19.84
CA LEU A 170 12.26 -20.27 18.93
C LEU A 170 13.18 -19.28 19.69
N PRO A 171 14.31 -18.86 19.10
CA PRO A 171 15.22 -17.90 19.73
C PRO A 171 14.50 -16.57 20.00
N ASP A 172 14.81 -15.91 21.12
CA ASP A 172 14.25 -14.60 21.45
C ASP A 172 14.90 -13.51 20.58
N ARG A 173 14.24 -13.17 19.48
CA ARG A 173 14.67 -12.15 18.52
C ARG A 173 14.06 -10.77 18.80
N SER A 174 13.40 -10.57 19.95
CA SER A 174 12.77 -9.28 20.30
C SER A 174 13.75 -8.11 20.31
N HIS A 175 15.03 -8.38 20.58
CA HIS A 175 16.11 -7.39 20.49
C HIS A 175 16.26 -6.75 19.09
N ARG A 176 15.82 -7.41 18.01
CA ARG A 176 15.84 -6.86 16.64
C ARG A 176 14.76 -5.79 16.44
N PHE A 177 13.71 -5.78 17.25
CA PHE A 177 12.57 -4.86 17.12
C PHE A 177 12.52 -3.79 18.22
N ASN A 178 13.20 -4.04 19.34
CA ASN A 178 13.24 -3.11 20.45
C ASN A 178 14.04 -1.84 20.11
N PRO A 179 13.65 -0.67 20.66
CA PRO A 179 14.45 0.54 20.53
C PRO A 179 15.84 0.37 21.12
N ARG A 180 16.84 1.01 20.51
CA ARG A 180 18.21 1.08 21.02
C ARG A 180 18.44 2.46 21.65
N SER A 181 18.97 2.48 22.87
CA SER A 181 19.37 3.73 23.52
C SER A 181 20.53 4.36 22.75
N ILE A 182 20.46 5.67 22.53
CA ILE A 182 21.52 6.42 21.85
C ILE A 182 22.19 7.40 22.81
N THR A 183 23.51 7.38 22.85
CA THR A 183 24.34 8.32 23.62
C THR A 183 25.48 8.82 22.73
N ARG A 184 26.07 9.98 23.06
CA ARG A 184 27.12 10.59 22.22
C ARG A 184 28.33 9.66 22.01
N GLU A 185 28.64 8.83 23.00
CA GLU A 185 29.78 7.91 23.00
C GLU A 185 29.57 6.73 22.05
N ASN A 186 28.31 6.32 21.85
CA ASN A 186 27.95 5.17 21.04
C ASN A 186 27.64 5.53 19.58
N LEU A 187 27.70 6.82 19.21
CA LEU A 187 27.37 7.30 17.88
C LEU A 187 28.59 7.82 17.12
N PRO A 188 28.68 7.55 15.79
CA PRO A 188 29.64 8.21 14.91
C PRO A 188 29.49 9.74 14.95
N ALA A 189 30.60 10.47 14.74
CA ALA A 189 30.66 11.92 14.90
C ALA A 189 29.53 12.70 14.17
N PRO A 190 29.16 12.40 12.90
CA PRO A 190 28.06 13.10 12.22
C PRO A 190 26.67 12.91 12.87
N LEU A 191 26.46 11.83 13.63
CA LEU A 191 25.17 11.46 14.22
C LEU A 191 25.05 11.88 15.68
N GLN A 192 26.15 12.25 16.35
CA GLN A 192 26.16 12.58 17.78
C GLN A 192 25.13 13.64 18.21
N PRO A 193 24.84 14.70 17.45
CA PRO A 193 23.82 15.68 17.85
C PRO A 193 22.42 15.09 18.04
N LEU A 194 22.10 13.95 17.41
CA LEU A 194 20.81 13.26 17.60
C LEU A 194 20.62 12.79 19.05
N ALA A 195 21.69 12.41 19.75
CA ALA A 195 21.62 11.95 21.14
C ALA A 195 21.21 13.06 22.13
N ASP A 196 21.35 14.34 21.75
CA ASP A 196 20.90 15.45 22.58
C ASP A 196 19.38 15.68 22.47
N MET A 197 18.77 15.18 21.40
CA MET A 197 17.36 15.40 21.06
C MET A 197 16.48 14.18 21.34
N PHE A 198 17.04 12.98 21.15
CA PHE A 198 16.30 11.73 21.19
C PHE A 198 16.97 10.72 22.13
N PRO A 199 16.19 10.03 22.97
CA PRO A 199 16.75 9.03 23.88
C PRO A 199 16.99 7.67 23.19
N HIS A 200 16.25 7.38 22.11
CA HIS A 200 16.29 6.08 21.44
C HIS A 200 16.15 6.21 19.92
N ILE A 201 16.73 5.25 19.21
CA ILE A 201 16.46 4.95 17.80
C ILE A 201 15.54 3.72 17.71
N TRP A 202 14.55 3.79 16.84
CA TRP A 202 13.52 2.76 16.66
C TRP A 202 13.64 2.11 15.29
N PRO A 203 13.62 0.77 15.20
CA PRO A 203 13.37 0.08 13.93
C PRO A 203 11.94 0.36 13.45
N VAL A 204 11.80 0.99 12.29
CA VAL A 204 10.51 1.35 11.69
C VAL A 204 10.35 0.65 10.35
N LYS A 205 9.20 0.01 10.12
CA LYS A 205 8.92 -0.75 8.91
C LYS A 205 7.95 -0.02 7.98
N ALA A 206 8.39 0.17 6.73
CA ALA A 206 7.59 0.71 5.66
C ALA A 206 6.44 -0.25 5.26
N PRO A 207 5.31 0.29 4.76
CA PRO A 207 4.21 -0.53 4.27
C PRO A 207 4.67 -1.36 3.06
N GLY A 208 4.13 -2.57 2.92
CA GLY A 208 4.48 -3.47 1.84
C GLY A 208 3.84 -4.84 2.00
N ASP A 209 3.93 -5.66 0.96
CA ASP A 209 3.39 -7.01 0.92
C ASP A 209 4.49 -8.02 0.59
N ASN A 210 4.73 -8.96 1.52
CA ASN A 210 5.71 -10.04 1.35
C ASN A 210 5.24 -11.11 0.36
N LYS A 211 3.93 -11.22 0.10
CA LYS A 211 3.37 -12.19 -0.85
C LYS A 211 3.61 -11.77 -2.29
N TYR A 212 3.59 -10.46 -2.54
CA TYR A 212 3.70 -9.90 -3.88
C TYR A 212 5.01 -9.14 -4.12
N ASN A 213 5.94 -9.20 -3.18
CA ASN A 213 7.24 -8.50 -3.23
C ASN A 213 7.07 -7.02 -3.62
N LYS A 214 6.20 -6.33 -2.87
CA LYS A 214 5.88 -4.91 -3.11
C LYS A 214 6.17 -4.06 -1.90
N VAL A 215 6.82 -2.93 -2.15
CA VAL A 215 6.98 -1.82 -1.20
C VAL A 215 5.92 -0.77 -1.54
N HIS A 216 5.18 -0.31 -0.54
CA HIS A 216 4.16 0.73 -0.69
C HIS A 216 4.68 2.09 -0.23
N SER A 217 4.01 3.17 -0.63
CA SER A 217 4.42 4.53 -0.31
C SER A 217 4.38 4.84 1.20
N PRO A 218 5.50 5.25 1.82
CA PRO A 218 5.52 5.77 3.18
C PRO A 218 4.62 6.99 3.39
N LEU A 219 4.53 7.85 2.36
CA LEU A 219 3.70 9.06 2.37
C LEU A 219 2.22 8.69 2.49
N GLN A 220 1.79 7.67 1.76
CA GLN A 220 0.42 7.19 1.87
C GLN A 220 0.15 6.61 3.27
N ALA A 221 1.08 5.87 3.86
CA ALA A 221 0.90 5.30 5.19
C ALA A 221 0.83 6.33 6.33
N ILE A 222 1.54 7.46 6.20
CA ILE A 222 1.57 8.50 7.24
C ILE A 222 0.51 9.60 7.01
N LEU A 223 0.17 9.96 5.76
CA LEU A 223 -0.72 11.08 5.44
C LEU A 223 -2.14 10.68 5.05
N MET A 224 -2.39 9.40 4.75
CA MET A 224 -3.74 8.89 4.48
C MET A 224 -4.19 8.01 5.64
N SER A 225 -5.38 8.25 6.16
CA SER A 225 -5.92 7.54 7.32
C SER A 225 -7.22 6.82 6.95
N ALA A 226 -7.42 5.63 7.51
CA ALA A 226 -8.69 4.94 7.38
C ALA A 226 -9.77 5.66 8.20
N PRO A 227 -11.01 5.79 7.69
CA PRO A 227 -12.06 6.53 8.37
C PRO A 227 -12.36 5.95 9.77
N PRO A 228 -12.74 6.78 10.75
CA PRO A 228 -13.09 6.34 12.10
C PRO A 228 -14.17 5.25 12.11
N LYS A 229 -13.98 4.21 12.94
CA LYS A 229 -15.05 3.25 13.25
C LYS A 229 -16.04 3.92 14.21
N THR A 230 -17.27 4.20 13.78
CA THR A 230 -18.30 4.80 14.64
C THR A 230 -18.83 3.80 15.66
N LYS A 231 -19.10 4.22 16.91
CA LYS A 231 -19.63 3.37 18.01
C LYS A 231 -20.99 2.69 17.74
N ASN A 232 -21.70 3.05 16.68
CA ASN A 232 -22.90 2.36 16.17
C ASN A 232 -22.58 1.26 15.13
N ASP A 233 -21.31 0.86 14.99
CA ASP A 233 -20.91 -0.28 14.17
C ASP A 233 -21.33 -1.59 14.85
N ASP A 234 -22.62 -1.90 14.78
CA ASP A 234 -23.12 -3.24 15.08
C ASP A 234 -22.37 -4.24 14.20
N SER A 235 -21.63 -5.14 14.85
CA SER A 235 -20.85 -6.23 14.27
C SER A 235 -21.71 -7.31 13.58
N ARG A 236 -22.96 -7.00 13.23
CA ARG A 236 -23.96 -7.96 12.74
C ARG A 236 -24.16 -7.96 11.22
N THR A 237 -23.68 -6.97 10.48
CA THR A 237 -23.75 -6.98 9.01
C THR A 237 -22.50 -7.64 8.42
N LYS A 238 -22.61 -8.92 8.03
CA LYS A 238 -21.58 -9.61 7.23
C LYS A 238 -21.48 -8.95 5.84
N GLY A 239 -20.29 -8.45 5.49
CA GLY A 239 -19.91 -8.03 4.14
C GLY A 239 -19.52 -6.56 4.00
N ALA A 240 -19.30 -6.11 2.75
CA ALA A 240 -18.86 -4.76 2.43
C ALA A 240 -19.88 -3.71 2.89
N ARG A 241 -19.40 -2.58 3.41
CA ARG A 241 -20.29 -1.47 3.80
C ARG A 241 -20.65 -0.62 2.58
N PRO A 242 -21.86 -0.03 2.57
CA PRO A 242 -22.24 0.94 1.56
C PRO A 242 -21.20 2.06 1.41
N ALA A 243 -20.89 2.44 0.17
CA ALA A 243 -20.03 3.57 -0.13
C ALA A 243 -20.67 4.86 0.43
N LYS A 244 -19.98 5.53 1.37
CA LYS A 244 -20.38 6.86 1.83
C LYS A 244 -19.94 7.89 0.80
N VAL A 245 -20.90 8.54 0.16
CA VAL A 245 -20.62 9.68 -0.74
C VAL A 245 -20.12 10.83 0.11
N GLU A 246 -18.92 11.36 -0.18
CA GLU A 246 -18.46 12.57 0.47
C GLU A 246 -19.41 13.74 0.17
N LYS A 247 -19.67 14.61 1.15
CA LYS A 247 -20.51 15.81 0.94
C LYS A 247 -19.96 16.76 -0.14
N SER A 248 -18.66 16.68 -0.42
CA SER A 248 -17.93 17.46 -1.43
C SER A 248 -17.82 16.75 -2.79
N PHE A 249 -18.32 15.52 -2.93
CA PHE A 249 -18.24 14.80 -4.21
C PHE A 249 -19.25 15.39 -5.19
N VAL A 250 -18.73 15.99 -6.27
CA VAL A 250 -19.53 16.47 -7.39
C VAL A 250 -19.52 15.40 -8.47
N PRO A 251 -20.66 14.75 -8.77
CA PRO A 251 -20.76 13.81 -9.88
C PRO A 251 -20.42 14.51 -11.19
N LYS A 252 -19.52 13.92 -11.98
CA LYS A 252 -19.24 14.35 -13.35
C LYS A 252 -19.60 13.20 -14.27
N ARG A 253 -20.73 13.29 -14.96
CA ARG A 253 -21.16 12.26 -15.89
C ARG A 253 -20.09 12.08 -16.98
N THR A 254 -19.64 10.85 -17.20
CA THR A 254 -18.56 10.48 -18.12
C THR A 254 -19.06 9.39 -19.06
N PRO A 255 -18.80 9.47 -20.38
CA PRO A 255 -19.16 8.42 -21.32
C PRO A 255 -18.36 7.14 -21.09
N ILE A 256 -18.93 5.98 -21.48
CA ILE A 256 -18.30 4.67 -21.30
C ILE A 256 -16.96 4.54 -22.02
N THR A 257 -16.77 5.27 -23.12
CA THR A 257 -15.54 5.28 -23.91
C THR A 257 -14.31 5.74 -23.11
N ALA A 258 -14.50 6.58 -22.10
CA ALA A 258 -13.41 7.00 -21.19
C ALA A 258 -12.99 5.89 -20.20
N PHE A 259 -13.76 4.81 -20.10
CA PHE A 259 -13.46 3.64 -19.26
C PHE A 259 -12.91 2.45 -20.04
N VAL A 260 -12.73 2.59 -21.36
CA VAL A 260 -12.09 1.55 -22.17
C VAL A 260 -10.64 1.39 -21.70
N THR A 261 -10.28 0.15 -21.38
CA THR A 261 -8.97 -0.21 -20.84
C THR A 261 -7.86 0.14 -21.84
N SER A 262 -6.79 0.77 -21.35
CA SER A 262 -5.64 1.12 -22.17
C SER A 262 -4.88 -0.13 -22.65
N ARG A 263 -4.06 0.01 -23.71
CA ARG A 263 -3.19 -1.07 -24.21
C ARG A 263 -2.28 -1.59 -23.09
N GLU A 264 -1.73 -0.69 -22.30
CA GLU A 264 -0.83 -0.98 -21.20
C GLU A 264 -1.56 -1.75 -20.08
N ASP A 265 -2.74 -1.29 -19.69
CA ASP A 265 -3.54 -1.95 -18.66
C ASP A 265 -4.04 -3.33 -19.09
N LEU A 266 -4.39 -3.51 -20.38
CA LEU A 266 -4.72 -4.82 -20.95
C LEU A 266 -3.54 -5.80 -20.81
N LEU A 267 -2.33 -5.35 -21.14
CA LEU A 267 -1.10 -6.15 -20.96
C LEU A 267 -0.79 -6.47 -19.51
N GLU A 268 -1.03 -5.52 -18.60
CA GLU A 268 -0.83 -5.73 -17.16
C GLU A 268 -1.83 -6.73 -16.57
N ASN A 269 -3.04 -6.78 -17.12
CA ASN A 269 -4.14 -7.65 -16.68
C ASN A 269 -4.28 -8.94 -17.51
N GLU A 270 -3.21 -9.34 -18.22
CA GLU A 270 -3.10 -10.64 -18.90
C GLU A 270 -4.10 -10.83 -20.05
N PHE A 271 -4.56 -9.74 -20.67
CA PHE A 271 -5.33 -9.81 -21.91
C PHE A 271 -4.40 -10.03 -23.11
N ILE A 272 -4.86 -10.84 -24.06
CA ILE A 272 -4.22 -10.96 -25.36
C ILE A 272 -4.56 -9.71 -26.19
N LEU A 273 -3.53 -9.01 -26.68
CA LEU A 273 -3.76 -7.82 -27.48
C LEU A 273 -4.32 -8.16 -28.85
N HIS A 274 -5.32 -7.39 -29.25
CA HIS A 274 -5.91 -7.43 -30.58
C HIS A 274 -4.93 -6.90 -31.64
N PRO A 275 -4.88 -7.48 -32.86
CA PRO A 275 -3.98 -7.03 -33.92
C PRO A 275 -4.08 -5.53 -34.28
N VAL A 276 -5.25 -4.91 -34.03
CA VAL A 276 -5.49 -3.48 -34.28
C VAL A 276 -4.57 -2.53 -33.48
N PHE A 277 -3.98 -3.00 -32.37
CA PHE A 277 -3.07 -2.17 -31.56
C PHE A 277 -1.67 -2.04 -32.17
N PHE A 278 -1.36 -2.79 -33.24
CA PHE A 278 -0.06 -2.82 -33.89
C PHE A 278 -0.17 -2.18 -35.27
N THR A 279 0.60 -1.11 -35.49
CA THR A 279 0.55 -0.36 -36.76
C THR A 279 1.63 -0.83 -37.74
N SER A 280 2.81 -1.20 -37.23
CA SER A 280 3.93 -1.69 -38.03
C SER A 280 3.78 -3.17 -38.40
N ASP A 281 4.18 -3.53 -39.61
CA ASP A 281 4.14 -4.92 -40.09
C ASP A 281 5.12 -5.82 -39.31
N ASP A 282 6.24 -5.27 -38.82
CA ASP A 282 7.20 -5.99 -37.98
C ASP A 282 6.60 -6.33 -36.61
N GLU A 283 5.86 -5.39 -36.02
CA GLU A 283 5.18 -5.58 -34.73
C GLU A 283 4.06 -6.61 -34.86
N LYS A 284 3.26 -6.53 -35.94
CA LYS A 284 2.20 -7.50 -36.23
C LYS A 284 2.78 -8.91 -36.39
N SER A 285 3.87 -9.05 -37.15
CA SER A 285 4.54 -10.33 -37.36
C SER A 285 5.07 -10.90 -36.04
N SER A 286 5.75 -10.07 -35.25
CA SER A 286 6.27 -10.45 -33.93
C SER A 286 5.15 -10.89 -32.97
N GLN A 287 4.03 -10.17 -32.96
CA GLN A 287 2.87 -10.50 -32.15
C GLN A 287 2.21 -11.81 -32.60
N LEU A 288 2.13 -12.06 -33.91
CA LEU A 288 1.55 -13.28 -34.47
C LEU A 288 2.43 -14.50 -34.12
N GLU A 289 3.75 -14.36 -34.19
CA GLU A 289 4.69 -15.36 -33.71
C GLU A 289 4.58 -15.58 -32.19
N ALA A 290 4.43 -14.52 -31.40
CA ALA A 290 4.21 -14.62 -29.96
C ALA A 290 2.91 -15.39 -29.64
N ARG A 291 1.82 -15.11 -30.35
CA ARG A 291 0.56 -15.84 -30.26
C ARG A 291 0.72 -17.31 -30.60
N ARG A 292 1.40 -17.63 -31.70
CA ARG A 292 1.66 -19.02 -32.12
C ARG A 292 2.48 -19.80 -31.09
N ARG A 293 3.45 -19.14 -30.44
CA ARG A 293 4.26 -19.74 -29.37
C ARG A 293 3.48 -19.92 -28.08
N GLY A 294 2.57 -19.00 -27.78
CA GLY A 294 1.72 -19.02 -26.59
C GLY A 294 0.49 -19.93 -26.67
N GLY A 295 0.24 -20.59 -27.80
CA GLY A 295 -0.99 -21.38 -27.97
C GLY A 295 -2.25 -20.52 -28.17
N HIS A 296 -2.08 -19.30 -28.69
CA HIS A 296 -3.12 -18.29 -28.88
C HIS A 296 -3.33 -17.91 -30.34
N SER A 297 -2.98 -18.80 -31.27
CA SER A 297 -3.16 -18.55 -32.70
C SER A 297 -4.46 -19.17 -33.24
N VAL A 298 -4.74 -18.91 -34.51
CA VAL A 298 -5.94 -19.42 -35.18
C VAL A 298 -5.92 -20.95 -35.23
N GLU A 299 -4.75 -21.56 -35.33
CA GLU A 299 -4.55 -23.01 -35.28
C GLU A 299 -4.95 -23.62 -33.92
N ASP A 300 -4.85 -22.84 -32.84
CA ASP A 300 -5.29 -23.23 -31.50
C ASP A 300 -6.79 -22.97 -31.26
N GLY A 301 -7.51 -22.46 -32.28
CA GLY A 301 -8.93 -22.14 -32.23
C GLY A 301 -9.26 -20.74 -31.71
N TRP A 302 -8.28 -19.82 -31.72
CA TRP A 302 -8.53 -18.41 -31.38
C TRP A 302 -9.09 -17.62 -32.56
N VAL A 303 -10.00 -16.70 -32.25
CA VAL A 303 -10.61 -15.79 -33.24
C VAL A 303 -10.51 -14.34 -32.78
N ASP A 304 -10.33 -13.43 -33.74
CA ASP A 304 -10.27 -11.98 -33.50
C ASP A 304 -11.57 -11.32 -33.99
N THR A 305 -12.13 -10.40 -33.20
CA THR A 305 -13.29 -9.60 -33.65
C THR A 305 -12.94 -8.72 -34.85
N GLN A 306 -13.90 -8.47 -35.74
CA GLN A 306 -13.64 -7.70 -36.96
C GLN A 306 -13.52 -6.20 -36.66
N VAL A 307 -12.30 -5.73 -36.40
CA VAL A 307 -11.99 -4.32 -36.12
C VAL A 307 -10.88 -3.84 -37.07
N PRO A 308 -11.22 -3.17 -38.20
CA PRO A 308 -10.24 -2.79 -39.21
C PRO A 308 -9.23 -1.76 -38.72
N THR A 309 -9.72 -0.70 -38.05
CA THR A 309 -8.90 0.38 -37.48
C THR A 309 -9.53 0.89 -36.18
N LEU A 310 -8.73 1.52 -35.32
CA LEU A 310 -9.22 2.14 -34.09
C LEU A 310 -10.15 3.33 -34.41
N GLU A 311 -9.86 4.09 -35.48
CA GLU A 311 -10.63 5.26 -35.89
C GLU A 311 -11.97 4.88 -36.51
N SER A 312 -12.02 3.87 -37.39
CA SER A 312 -13.26 3.42 -38.06
C SER A 312 -14.31 2.86 -37.08
N SER A 313 -13.89 2.59 -35.86
CA SER A 313 -14.71 2.02 -34.79
C SER A 313 -15.38 3.09 -33.93
N GLN A 314 -15.10 4.37 -34.17
CA GLN A 314 -15.81 5.48 -33.53
C GLN A 314 -17.09 5.82 -34.32
N PRO A 315 -18.23 6.02 -33.64
CA PRO A 315 -19.43 6.54 -34.29
C PRO A 315 -19.23 8.00 -34.71
N PRO A 316 -19.74 8.42 -35.90
CA PRO A 316 -19.73 9.82 -36.32
C PRO A 316 -20.39 10.72 -35.28
N ASP A 317 -19.84 11.92 -35.06
CA ASP A 317 -20.38 12.88 -34.09
C ASP A 317 -21.87 13.21 -34.33
N ALA A 318 -22.33 13.14 -35.58
CA ALA A 318 -23.73 13.34 -35.95
C ALA A 318 -24.68 12.24 -35.47
N GLU A 319 -24.19 11.03 -35.20
CA GLU A 319 -24.96 9.89 -34.67
C GLU A 319 -24.97 9.87 -33.13
N ILE A 320 -24.11 10.68 -32.49
CA ILE A 320 -23.99 10.71 -31.03
C ILE A 320 -25.01 11.72 -30.47
N GLU A 321 -26.06 11.21 -29.83
CA GLU A 321 -26.97 12.05 -29.07
C GLU A 321 -26.22 12.84 -27.98
N SER A 322 -26.51 14.13 -27.87
CA SER A 322 -25.86 15.01 -26.90
C SER A 322 -26.09 14.49 -25.47
N GLY A 323 -24.99 14.17 -24.77
CA GLY A 323 -25.04 13.59 -23.43
C GLY A 323 -25.32 12.08 -23.40
N SER A 324 -25.18 11.35 -24.52
CA SER A 324 -25.22 9.89 -24.52
C SER A 324 -24.09 9.29 -23.68
N VAL A 325 -24.43 8.36 -22.76
CA VAL A 325 -23.43 7.66 -21.94
C VAL A 325 -22.68 6.61 -22.75
N THR A 326 -23.36 5.95 -23.69
CA THR A 326 -22.73 4.96 -24.57
C THR A 326 -21.92 5.61 -25.68
N ALA A 327 -22.10 6.93 -25.90
CA ALA A 327 -21.44 7.68 -26.97
C ALA A 327 -21.59 7.01 -28.35
N GLY A 328 -22.78 6.46 -28.63
CA GLY A 328 -23.09 5.78 -29.90
C GLY A 328 -22.45 4.39 -30.08
N ARG A 329 -21.87 3.82 -29.01
CA ARG A 329 -21.29 2.47 -29.00
C ARG A 329 -22.34 1.42 -28.62
N ASP A 330 -22.17 0.21 -29.16
CA ASP A 330 -22.92 -0.97 -28.74
C ASP A 330 -22.25 -1.53 -27.48
N VAL A 331 -22.98 -1.69 -26.38
CA VAL A 331 -22.38 -2.14 -25.10
C VAL A 331 -23.01 -3.44 -24.66
N PHE A 332 -22.16 -4.44 -24.44
CA PHE A 332 -22.56 -5.77 -24.01
C PHE A 332 -21.80 -6.18 -22.74
N ALA A 333 -22.53 -6.50 -21.68
CA ALA A 333 -21.98 -7.15 -20.51
C ALA A 333 -21.90 -8.66 -20.74
N LEU A 334 -20.75 -9.26 -20.48
CA LEU A 334 -20.44 -10.66 -20.74
C LEU A 334 -19.98 -11.32 -19.44
N ASP A 335 -20.48 -12.54 -19.20
CA ASP A 335 -20.01 -13.42 -18.14
C ASP A 335 -20.11 -14.88 -18.59
N CYS A 336 -19.10 -15.68 -18.23
CA CYS A 336 -19.02 -17.09 -18.58
C CYS A 336 -18.92 -17.98 -17.35
N GLU A 337 -19.51 -19.16 -17.44
CA GLU A 337 -19.28 -20.25 -16.49
C GLU A 337 -18.37 -21.30 -17.11
N MET A 338 -17.39 -21.76 -16.33
CA MET A 338 -16.36 -22.70 -16.78
C MET A 338 -16.31 -23.97 -15.93
N CYS A 339 -15.76 -25.03 -16.51
CA CYS A 339 -15.41 -26.28 -15.84
C CYS A 339 -13.95 -26.63 -16.05
N ILE A 340 -13.43 -27.59 -15.28
CA ILE A 340 -12.10 -28.16 -15.47
C ILE A 340 -12.21 -29.45 -16.28
N THR A 341 -11.51 -29.51 -17.40
CA THR A 341 -11.45 -30.69 -18.29
C THR A 341 -10.13 -31.46 -18.17
N GLU A 342 -10.03 -32.58 -18.87
CA GLU A 342 -8.78 -33.32 -19.01
C GLU A 342 -7.62 -32.43 -19.47
N GLY A 343 -6.49 -32.55 -18.78
CA GLY A 343 -5.34 -31.64 -18.90
C GLY A 343 -5.39 -30.45 -17.93
N GLY A 344 -6.39 -30.35 -17.06
CA GLY A 344 -6.49 -29.33 -16.02
C GLY A 344 -6.84 -27.93 -16.56
N GLN A 345 -7.34 -27.85 -17.79
CA GLN A 345 -7.69 -26.60 -18.44
C GLN A 345 -9.12 -26.16 -18.08
N SER A 346 -9.33 -24.85 -18.00
CA SER A 346 -10.65 -24.25 -17.79
C SER A 346 -11.34 -24.08 -19.14
N GLU A 347 -12.45 -24.77 -19.36
CA GLU A 347 -13.23 -24.70 -20.62
C GLU A 347 -14.64 -24.14 -20.38
N LEU A 348 -15.16 -23.43 -21.38
CA LEU A 348 -16.46 -22.79 -21.38
C LEU A 348 -17.60 -23.82 -21.26
N THR A 349 -18.57 -23.54 -20.39
CA THR A 349 -19.78 -24.35 -20.20
C THR A 349 -21.08 -23.57 -20.27
N ARG A 350 -21.07 -22.27 -20.00
CA ARG A 350 -22.20 -21.36 -20.25
C ARG A 350 -21.66 -19.99 -20.62
N ILE A 351 -22.33 -19.30 -21.51
CA ILE A 351 -22.10 -17.90 -21.82
C ILE A 351 -23.41 -17.13 -21.65
N SER A 352 -23.35 -15.98 -20.97
CA SER A 352 -24.45 -15.04 -20.93
C SER A 352 -23.98 -13.65 -21.34
N MET A 353 -24.74 -13.00 -22.22
CA MET A 353 -24.47 -11.65 -22.70
C MET A 353 -25.72 -10.79 -22.58
N VAL A 354 -25.56 -9.61 -22.00
CA VAL A 354 -26.64 -8.68 -21.67
C VAL A 354 -26.36 -7.34 -22.34
N GLY A 355 -27.33 -6.79 -23.06
CA GLY A 355 -27.19 -5.49 -23.71
C GLY A 355 -27.32 -4.32 -22.74
N TRP A 356 -27.05 -3.10 -23.20
CA TRP A 356 -27.05 -1.91 -22.35
C TRP A 356 -28.39 -1.68 -21.63
N GLY A 357 -29.54 -2.11 -22.17
CA GLY A 357 -30.84 -1.99 -21.51
C GLY A 357 -31.06 -3.00 -20.37
N GLY A 358 -30.22 -4.04 -20.25
CA GLY A 358 -30.39 -5.15 -19.30
C GLY A 358 -31.09 -6.38 -19.88
N GLU A 359 -31.45 -6.33 -21.16
CA GLU A 359 -31.98 -7.44 -21.94
C GLU A 359 -30.93 -8.51 -22.19
N VAL A 360 -31.33 -9.77 -22.12
CA VAL A 360 -30.45 -10.91 -22.43
C VAL A 360 -30.37 -11.05 -23.94
N VAL A 361 -29.17 -10.92 -24.49
CA VAL A 361 -28.88 -10.99 -25.93
C VAL A 361 -28.41 -12.40 -26.32
N LEU A 362 -27.70 -13.08 -25.42
CA LEU A 362 -27.26 -14.46 -25.57
C LEU A 362 -27.27 -15.14 -24.21
N ASP A 363 -27.80 -16.36 -24.12
CA ASP A 363 -27.64 -17.23 -22.95
C ASP A 363 -27.66 -18.69 -23.41
N GLU A 364 -26.49 -19.32 -23.47
CA GLU A 364 -26.36 -20.68 -24.01
C GLU A 364 -25.40 -21.53 -23.18
N LEU A 365 -25.76 -22.80 -23.03
CA LEU A 365 -24.85 -23.84 -22.55
C LEU A 365 -23.95 -24.30 -23.70
N VAL A 366 -22.71 -24.64 -23.36
CA VAL A 366 -21.67 -25.04 -24.31
C VAL A 366 -21.10 -26.37 -23.87
N LYS A 367 -20.98 -27.30 -24.83
CA LYS A 367 -20.34 -28.59 -24.59
C LYS A 367 -18.81 -28.42 -24.70
N PRO A 368 -18.05 -28.68 -23.62
CA PRO A 368 -16.59 -28.70 -23.68
C PRO A 368 -16.09 -29.75 -24.67
N ALA A 369 -14.96 -29.48 -25.32
CA ALA A 369 -14.41 -30.40 -26.32
C ALA A 369 -13.80 -31.65 -25.68
N ARG A 370 -13.28 -31.50 -24.46
CA ARG A 370 -12.69 -32.59 -23.67
C ARG A 370 -13.61 -33.06 -22.56
N PRO A 371 -13.43 -34.29 -22.07
CA PRO A 371 -14.16 -34.78 -20.90
C PRO A 371 -13.97 -33.88 -19.68
N VAL A 372 -15.09 -33.58 -18.99
CA VAL A 372 -15.09 -32.76 -17.78
C VAL A 372 -14.63 -33.58 -16.58
N ILE A 373 -13.61 -33.11 -15.89
CA ILE A 373 -13.11 -33.69 -14.62
C ILE A 373 -13.87 -33.07 -13.43
N ASN A 374 -14.12 -31.76 -13.48
CA ASN A 374 -14.79 -31.04 -12.40
C ASN A 374 -15.66 -29.92 -12.95
N TYR A 375 -16.98 -30.02 -12.75
CA TYR A 375 -17.97 -29.04 -13.20
C TYR A 375 -17.91 -27.71 -12.45
N LEU A 376 -17.19 -27.64 -11.33
CA LEU A 376 -17.11 -26.46 -10.45
C LEU A 376 -18.48 -25.97 -9.97
N THR A 377 -19.49 -26.85 -9.85
CA THR A 377 -20.91 -26.51 -9.61
C THR A 377 -21.16 -25.51 -8.48
N ARG A 378 -20.35 -25.52 -7.42
CA ARG A 378 -20.44 -24.54 -6.33
C ARG A 378 -20.21 -23.10 -6.78
N TYR A 379 -19.37 -22.92 -7.79
CA TYR A 379 -19.01 -21.63 -8.37
C TYR A 379 -19.80 -21.42 -9.66
N SER A 380 -19.87 -22.41 -10.55
CA SER A 380 -20.45 -22.27 -11.88
C SER A 380 -21.96 -22.48 -11.98
N GLY A 381 -22.55 -23.19 -11.01
CA GLY A 381 -23.92 -23.69 -11.08
C GLY A 381 -24.16 -24.78 -12.13
N ILE A 382 -23.13 -25.18 -12.88
CA ILE A 382 -23.23 -26.18 -13.93
C ILE A 382 -23.23 -27.59 -13.35
N THR A 383 -24.14 -28.43 -13.85
CA THR A 383 -24.28 -29.84 -13.47
C THR A 383 -24.09 -30.75 -14.68
N PRO A 384 -23.67 -32.01 -14.49
CA PRO A 384 -23.58 -32.99 -15.57
C PRO A 384 -24.88 -33.13 -16.36
N GLU A 385 -26.01 -33.13 -15.64
CA GLU A 385 -27.35 -33.32 -16.23
C GLU A 385 -27.74 -32.15 -17.14
N MET A 386 -27.26 -30.94 -16.87
CA MET A 386 -27.46 -29.78 -17.74
C MET A 386 -26.68 -29.88 -19.04
N LEU A 387 -25.46 -30.45 -19.01
CA LEU A 387 -24.57 -30.51 -20.17
C LEU A 387 -24.78 -31.76 -21.04
N GLU A 388 -25.33 -32.84 -20.50
CA GLU A 388 -25.58 -34.09 -21.25
C GLU A 388 -26.35 -33.88 -22.59
N PRO A 389 -27.46 -33.10 -22.64
CA PRO A 389 -28.20 -32.90 -23.89
C PRO A 389 -27.59 -31.81 -24.80
N VAL A 390 -26.53 -31.11 -24.36
CA VAL A 390 -26.02 -29.93 -25.07
C VAL A 390 -25.15 -30.35 -26.25
N THR A 391 -25.41 -29.78 -27.42
CA THR A 391 -24.63 -30.01 -28.65
C THR A 391 -23.89 -28.76 -29.13
N THR A 392 -24.25 -27.58 -28.61
CA THR A 392 -23.59 -26.31 -28.97
C THR A 392 -22.12 -26.35 -28.59
N THR A 393 -21.25 -26.06 -29.55
CA THR A 393 -19.80 -26.06 -29.37
C THR A 393 -19.25 -24.65 -29.17
N LEU A 394 -17.99 -24.55 -28.74
CA LEU A 394 -17.28 -23.26 -28.68
C LEU A 394 -17.28 -22.54 -30.03
N HIS A 395 -17.11 -23.29 -31.13
CA HIS A 395 -17.10 -22.72 -32.48
C HIS A 395 -18.43 -22.05 -32.83
N ASP A 396 -19.56 -22.68 -32.47
CA ASP A 396 -20.89 -22.12 -32.72
C ASP A 396 -21.09 -20.79 -31.97
N ILE A 397 -20.61 -20.72 -30.73
CA ILE A 397 -20.63 -19.49 -29.93
C ILE A 397 -19.72 -18.42 -30.53
N GLN A 398 -18.51 -18.78 -30.94
CA GLN A 398 -17.58 -17.84 -31.60
C GLN A 398 -18.20 -17.21 -32.85
N GLN A 399 -18.85 -17.99 -33.72
CA GLN A 399 -19.51 -17.45 -34.92
C GLN A 399 -20.64 -16.47 -34.58
N ARG A 400 -21.43 -16.78 -33.55
CA ARG A 400 -22.47 -15.87 -33.05
C ARG A 400 -21.87 -14.58 -32.49
N LEU A 401 -20.81 -14.68 -31.70
CA LEU A 401 -20.12 -13.51 -31.15
C LEU A 401 -19.49 -12.64 -32.24
N LEU A 402 -18.87 -13.22 -33.27
CA LEU A 402 -18.33 -12.47 -34.41
C LEU A 402 -19.41 -11.72 -35.20
N THR A 403 -20.66 -12.20 -35.14
CA THR A 403 -21.82 -11.53 -35.78
C THR A 403 -22.38 -10.43 -34.88
N LEU A 404 -22.42 -10.64 -33.56
CA LEU A 404 -22.96 -9.69 -32.58
C LEU A 404 -21.99 -8.54 -32.27
N LEU A 405 -20.69 -8.82 -32.20
CA LEU A 405 -19.65 -7.86 -31.84
C LEU A 405 -19.20 -7.09 -33.08
N THR A 406 -19.93 -6.02 -33.38
CA THR A 406 -19.59 -5.05 -34.42
C THR A 406 -18.26 -4.34 -34.09
N PRO A 407 -17.64 -3.64 -35.06
CA PRO A 407 -16.49 -2.77 -34.77
C PRO A 407 -16.75 -1.71 -33.69
N ARG A 408 -18.02 -1.38 -33.41
CA ARG A 408 -18.43 -0.39 -32.40
C ARG A 408 -18.73 -1.03 -31.04
N ALA A 409 -18.70 -2.35 -30.94
CA ALA A 409 -19.01 -3.05 -29.70
C ALA A 409 -17.96 -2.78 -28.62
N ILE A 410 -18.42 -2.62 -27.38
CA ILE A 410 -17.64 -2.58 -26.15
C ILE A 410 -18.09 -3.75 -25.28
N LEU A 411 -17.15 -4.61 -24.90
CA LEU A 411 -17.39 -5.66 -23.93
C LEU A 411 -17.17 -5.14 -22.51
N VAL A 412 -18.09 -5.47 -21.62
CA VAL A 412 -18.04 -5.09 -20.21
C VAL A 412 -18.05 -6.36 -19.35
N GLY A 413 -17.17 -6.46 -18.36
CA GLY A 413 -17.02 -7.69 -17.58
C GLY A 413 -16.43 -7.48 -16.19
N HIS A 414 -16.17 -8.58 -15.49
CA HIS A 414 -15.41 -8.62 -14.26
C HIS A 414 -14.28 -9.66 -14.34
N SER A 415 -13.03 -9.20 -14.48
CA SER A 415 -11.88 -10.08 -14.79
C SER A 415 -12.06 -10.85 -16.10
N LEU A 416 -12.48 -10.11 -17.14
CA LEU A 416 -12.90 -10.64 -18.44
C LEU A 416 -11.77 -11.36 -19.20
N ASN A 417 -10.53 -11.26 -18.73
CA ASN A 417 -9.39 -11.98 -19.32
C ASN A 417 -9.59 -13.51 -19.23
N SER A 418 -10.20 -14.01 -18.14
CA SER A 418 -10.52 -15.43 -18.00
C SER A 418 -11.62 -15.86 -18.96
N ASP A 419 -12.68 -15.08 -19.09
CA ASP A 419 -13.80 -15.32 -20.02
C ASP A 419 -13.33 -15.35 -21.47
N LEU A 420 -12.58 -14.34 -21.89
CA LEU A 420 -12.06 -14.24 -23.26
C LEU A 420 -11.06 -15.36 -23.59
N THR A 421 -10.31 -15.84 -22.60
CA THR A 421 -9.44 -17.01 -22.77
C THR A 421 -10.25 -18.29 -22.95
N ALA A 422 -11.30 -18.51 -22.14
CA ALA A 422 -12.20 -19.66 -22.29
C ALA A 422 -12.95 -19.63 -23.63
N LEU A 423 -13.30 -18.44 -24.11
CA LEU A 423 -13.92 -18.20 -25.41
C LEU A 423 -12.93 -18.28 -26.58
N LYS A 424 -11.62 -18.26 -26.31
CA LYS A 424 -10.55 -18.08 -27.30
C LYS A 424 -10.87 -16.93 -28.26
N LEU A 425 -11.31 -15.80 -27.71
CA LEU A 425 -11.76 -14.63 -28.46
C LEU A 425 -10.91 -13.43 -28.06
N VAL A 426 -10.48 -12.63 -29.04
CA VAL A 426 -9.79 -11.37 -28.76
C VAL A 426 -10.59 -10.19 -29.28
N HIS A 427 -10.77 -9.21 -28.40
CA HIS A 427 -11.54 -8.01 -28.64
C HIS A 427 -10.80 -6.77 -28.08
N PRO A 428 -10.73 -5.64 -28.80
CA PRO A 428 -9.93 -4.49 -28.36
C PRO A 428 -10.64 -3.58 -27.36
N PHE A 429 -11.97 -3.49 -27.37
CA PHE A 429 -12.70 -2.49 -26.58
C PHE A 429 -13.30 -3.12 -25.32
N ILE A 430 -12.53 -3.14 -24.23
CA ILE A 430 -12.90 -3.81 -22.99
C ILE A 430 -13.02 -2.81 -21.83
N VAL A 431 -14.13 -2.87 -21.10
CA VAL A 431 -14.33 -2.18 -19.81
C VAL A 431 -14.43 -3.23 -18.72
N ASP A 432 -13.36 -3.40 -17.94
CA ASP A 432 -13.32 -4.40 -16.88
C ASP A 432 -13.53 -3.75 -15.51
N THR A 433 -14.59 -4.17 -14.81
CA THR A 433 -14.92 -3.68 -13.46
C THR A 433 -13.87 -3.97 -12.41
N SER A 434 -13.03 -4.99 -12.59
CA SER A 434 -11.88 -5.27 -11.72
C SER A 434 -10.74 -4.26 -11.88
N ILE A 435 -10.70 -3.55 -13.02
CA ILE A 435 -9.72 -2.50 -13.32
C ILE A 435 -10.29 -1.13 -12.92
N ILE A 436 -11.50 -0.79 -13.39
CA ILE A 436 -12.07 0.54 -13.15
C ILE A 436 -12.51 0.74 -11.68
N TYR A 437 -12.68 -0.33 -10.90
CA TYR A 437 -12.82 -0.26 -9.44
C TYR A 437 -11.60 -0.89 -8.76
N PRO A 438 -10.49 -0.15 -8.64
CA PRO A 438 -9.23 -0.70 -8.15
C PRO A 438 -9.35 -1.12 -6.68
N HIS A 439 -8.65 -2.19 -6.34
CA HIS A 439 -8.59 -2.64 -4.96
C HIS A 439 -7.94 -1.57 -4.08
N PRO A 440 -8.47 -1.24 -2.87
CA PRO A 440 -7.91 -0.21 -2.00
C PRO A 440 -6.45 -0.41 -1.59
N ARG A 441 -5.95 -1.65 -1.69
CA ARG A 441 -4.55 -2.04 -1.41
C ARG A 441 -3.64 -2.03 -2.64
N GLY A 442 -4.18 -1.63 -3.80
CA GLY A 442 -3.51 -1.62 -5.09
C GLY A 442 -3.33 -3.02 -5.73
N PRO A 443 -2.84 -3.08 -6.98
CA PRO A 443 -2.55 -4.32 -7.69
C PRO A 443 -1.48 -5.17 -6.97
N PRO A 444 -1.46 -6.51 -7.14
CA PRO A 444 -2.31 -7.30 -8.06
C PRO A 444 -3.66 -7.71 -7.44
N LEU A 445 -3.99 -7.22 -6.24
CA LEU A 445 -5.27 -7.53 -5.62
C LEU A 445 -6.40 -6.90 -6.43
N LYS A 446 -7.44 -7.68 -6.70
CA LYS A 446 -8.69 -7.26 -7.34
C LYS A 446 -9.84 -7.36 -6.33
N CYS A 447 -10.79 -6.45 -6.38
CA CYS A 447 -12.03 -6.58 -5.61
C CYS A 447 -12.92 -7.63 -6.28
N SER A 448 -13.58 -8.50 -5.50
CA SER A 448 -14.57 -9.41 -6.07
C SER A 448 -15.85 -8.67 -6.48
N LEU A 449 -16.54 -9.16 -7.51
CA LEU A 449 -17.83 -8.61 -7.96
C LEU A 449 -18.83 -8.51 -6.80
N LYS A 450 -18.96 -9.57 -6.00
CA LYS A 450 -19.79 -9.61 -4.80
C LYS A 450 -19.49 -8.48 -3.81
N TRP A 451 -18.21 -8.14 -3.62
CA TRP A 451 -17.83 -7.05 -2.75
C TRP A 451 -18.18 -5.69 -3.36
N LEU A 452 -17.97 -5.53 -4.68
CA LEU A 452 -18.28 -4.30 -5.40
C LEU A 452 -19.78 -3.99 -5.42
N THR A 453 -20.62 -4.97 -5.72
CA THR A 453 -22.08 -4.82 -5.71
C THR A 453 -22.61 -4.52 -4.31
N GLN A 454 -22.09 -5.20 -3.30
CA GLN A 454 -22.46 -4.93 -1.92
C GLN A 454 -22.04 -3.51 -1.49
N LYS A 455 -20.85 -3.06 -1.89
CA LYS A 455 -20.33 -1.74 -1.53
C LYS A 455 -21.03 -0.60 -2.28
N TYR A 456 -21.18 -0.70 -3.59
CA TYR A 456 -21.58 0.44 -4.43
C TYR A 456 -23.05 0.40 -4.86
N GLN A 457 -23.69 -0.76 -4.86
CA GLN A 457 -25.10 -0.92 -5.23
C GLN A 457 -26.00 -1.30 -4.05
N ASN A 458 -25.42 -1.69 -2.90
CA ASN A 458 -26.13 -2.28 -1.77
C ASN A 458 -26.90 -3.56 -2.14
N LYS A 459 -26.40 -4.31 -3.13
CA LYS A 459 -26.98 -5.57 -3.60
C LYS A 459 -26.14 -6.74 -3.12
N GLN A 460 -26.80 -7.83 -2.73
CA GLN A 460 -26.14 -9.11 -2.49
C GLN A 460 -26.44 -10.02 -3.68
N ILE A 461 -25.40 -10.37 -4.42
CA ILE A 461 -25.42 -11.36 -5.50
C ILE A 461 -24.77 -12.66 -5.02
N GLN A 462 -24.92 -13.76 -5.77
CA GLN A 462 -24.25 -15.04 -5.48
C GLN A 462 -24.51 -15.52 -4.03
N SER A 463 -25.77 -15.46 -3.60
CA SER A 463 -26.19 -15.81 -2.23
C SER A 463 -26.78 -17.22 -2.11
N GLY A 464 -26.99 -17.90 -3.24
CA GLY A 464 -27.49 -19.27 -3.31
C GLY A 464 -26.41 -20.33 -3.04
N MET A 465 -26.85 -21.56 -2.75
CA MET A 465 -25.97 -22.74 -2.70
C MET A 465 -25.83 -23.45 -4.05
N ALA A 466 -26.58 -22.99 -5.06
CA ALA A 466 -26.71 -23.64 -6.36
C ALA A 466 -25.67 -23.19 -7.40
N GLY A 467 -24.63 -22.45 -6.99
CA GLY A 467 -23.67 -21.83 -7.89
C GLY A 467 -24.02 -20.39 -8.27
N HIS A 468 -23.20 -19.79 -9.13
CA HIS A 468 -23.45 -18.46 -9.68
C HIS A 468 -24.42 -18.53 -10.86
N ASP A 469 -25.00 -17.39 -11.21
CA ASP A 469 -25.81 -17.22 -12.40
C ASP A 469 -25.18 -16.12 -13.25
N SER A 470 -24.63 -16.52 -14.39
CA SER A 470 -23.94 -15.62 -15.32
C SER A 470 -24.80 -14.46 -15.81
N ILE A 471 -26.14 -14.59 -15.84
CA ILE A 471 -27.02 -13.46 -16.16
C ILE A 471 -27.08 -12.44 -15.00
N GLU A 472 -27.14 -12.91 -13.74
CA GLU A 472 -27.09 -12.05 -12.55
C GLU A 472 -25.77 -11.27 -12.53
N ASP A 473 -24.66 -11.97 -12.78
CA ASP A 473 -23.32 -11.41 -12.73
C ASP A 473 -23.08 -10.39 -13.87
N ALA A 474 -23.47 -10.71 -15.11
CA ALA A 474 -23.41 -9.77 -16.23
C ALA A 474 -24.25 -8.49 -15.99
N ARG A 475 -25.46 -8.63 -15.43
CA ARG A 475 -26.31 -7.47 -15.05
C ARG A 475 -25.67 -6.64 -13.94
N ALA A 476 -25.13 -7.29 -12.92
CA ALA A 476 -24.46 -6.61 -11.81
C ALA A 476 -23.27 -5.78 -12.29
N VAL A 477 -22.45 -6.33 -13.19
CA VAL A 477 -21.36 -5.64 -13.87
C VAL A 477 -21.86 -4.43 -14.64
N LEU A 478 -22.90 -4.60 -15.46
CA LEU A 478 -23.48 -3.52 -16.27
C LEU A 478 -23.95 -2.35 -15.40
N GLU A 479 -24.60 -2.66 -14.27
CA GLU A 479 -25.04 -1.66 -13.31
C GLU A 479 -23.87 -0.93 -12.62
N LEU A 480 -22.76 -1.62 -12.31
CA LEU A 480 -21.55 -0.99 -11.75
C LEU A 480 -20.94 0.00 -12.74
N VAL A 481 -20.92 -0.34 -14.03
CA VAL A 481 -20.41 0.53 -15.09
C VAL A 481 -21.33 1.72 -15.33
N LYS A 482 -22.66 1.51 -15.38
CA LYS A 482 -23.64 2.61 -15.43
C LYS A 482 -23.46 3.59 -14.28
N LEU A 483 -23.35 3.07 -13.05
CA LEU A 483 -23.12 3.90 -11.86
C LEU A 483 -21.82 4.70 -11.98
N LYS A 484 -20.74 4.09 -12.49
CA LYS A 484 -19.47 4.80 -12.70
C LYS A 484 -19.59 5.88 -13.78
N CYS A 485 -20.31 5.62 -14.86
CA CYS A 485 -20.59 6.62 -15.89
C CYS A 485 -21.42 7.81 -15.35
N GLU A 486 -22.39 7.55 -14.48
CA GLU A 486 -23.19 8.62 -13.86
C GLU A 486 -22.40 9.46 -12.86
N LYS A 487 -21.53 8.82 -12.07
CA LYS A 487 -20.77 9.48 -10.99
C LYS A 487 -19.45 10.08 -11.47
N GLY A 488 -18.84 9.51 -12.50
CA GLY A 488 -17.57 9.94 -13.10
C GLY A 488 -16.38 9.08 -12.72
N GLU A 489 -15.23 9.37 -13.33
CA GLU A 489 -14.01 8.55 -13.25
C GLU A 489 -13.49 8.29 -11.83
N ARG A 490 -13.59 9.30 -10.96
CA ARG A 490 -13.14 9.21 -9.57
C ARG A 490 -14.07 8.39 -8.66
N TRP A 491 -15.24 7.98 -9.15
CA TRP A 491 -16.16 7.18 -8.35
C TRP A 491 -15.60 5.77 -8.13
N GLY A 492 -15.49 5.37 -6.87
CA GLY A 492 -15.03 4.03 -6.50
C GLY A 492 -13.53 3.78 -6.68
N THR A 493 -12.72 4.81 -6.93
CA THR A 493 -11.25 4.74 -6.86
C THR A 493 -10.78 4.85 -5.40
N SER A 494 -9.57 4.34 -5.12
CA SER A 494 -8.99 4.22 -3.76
C SER A 494 -8.97 5.52 -2.94
N ASP A 495 -8.99 6.66 -3.62
CA ASP A 495 -9.05 8.01 -3.03
C ASP A 495 -10.31 8.22 -2.17
N VAL A 496 -11.35 7.42 -2.37
CA VAL A 496 -12.62 7.48 -1.61
C VAL A 496 -12.59 6.58 -0.36
N SER A 497 -11.56 5.73 -0.19
CA SER A 497 -11.49 4.79 0.95
C SER A 497 -10.61 5.25 2.11
N ASN A 498 -9.65 6.13 1.87
CA ASN A 498 -8.80 6.72 2.90
C ASN A 498 -8.97 8.24 2.84
N GLU A 499 -9.12 8.88 3.99
CA GLU A 499 -9.18 10.34 4.07
C GLU A 499 -7.80 10.92 4.37
N SER A 500 -7.55 12.15 3.92
CA SER A 500 -6.36 12.89 4.32
C SER A 500 -6.32 13.04 5.84
N ILE A 501 -5.13 12.85 6.43
CA ILE A 501 -4.91 13.08 7.86
C ILE A 501 -5.27 14.52 8.25
N PHE A 502 -5.02 15.49 7.37
CA PHE A 502 -5.36 16.90 7.61
C PHE A 502 -6.86 17.10 7.77
N ARG A 503 -7.67 16.44 6.93
CA ARG A 503 -9.13 16.48 7.04
C ARG A 503 -9.64 15.79 8.31
N ARG A 504 -8.97 14.72 8.75
CA ARG A 504 -9.31 14.05 10.02
C ARG A 504 -9.00 14.92 11.23
N LEU A 505 -7.84 15.57 11.23
CA LEU A 505 -7.42 16.49 12.27
C LEU A 505 -8.34 17.71 12.34
N ALA A 506 -8.75 18.28 11.20
CA ALA A 506 -9.65 19.45 11.14
C ALA A 506 -10.99 19.21 11.85
N ARG A 507 -11.49 17.97 11.90
CA ARG A 507 -12.73 17.63 12.63
C ARG A 507 -12.54 17.54 14.14
N SER A 508 -11.30 17.52 14.61
CA SER A 508 -10.97 17.40 16.02
C SER A 508 -10.74 18.79 16.62
N THR A 509 -11.37 19.06 17.76
CA THR A 509 -11.27 20.35 18.45
C THR A 509 -10.18 20.34 19.50
N ARG A 510 -9.55 21.50 19.74
CA ARG A 510 -8.56 21.64 20.83
C ARG A 510 -9.21 21.42 22.20
N PRO A 511 -8.57 20.68 23.12
CA PRO A 511 -9.00 20.53 24.51
C PRO A 511 -9.20 21.87 25.23
N SER A 512 -10.13 21.91 26.17
CA SER A 512 -10.53 23.13 26.88
C SER A 512 -9.42 23.80 27.70
N HIS A 513 -8.39 23.05 28.08
CA HIS A 513 -7.24 23.55 28.85
C HIS A 513 -6.09 24.08 27.99
N LEU A 514 -6.21 24.07 26.66
CA LEU A 514 -5.19 24.59 25.74
C LEU A 514 -5.59 25.95 25.14
N PRO A 515 -4.63 26.78 24.70
CA PRO A 515 -4.92 28.02 23.97
C PRO A 515 -5.76 27.73 22.72
N ARG A 516 -6.67 28.66 22.37
CA ARG A 516 -7.61 28.50 21.24
C ARG A 516 -8.50 27.25 21.36
N ALA A 517 -8.94 26.95 22.59
CA ALA A 517 -9.85 25.86 22.91
C ALA A 517 -11.13 25.90 22.07
N GLY A 518 -11.60 24.74 21.61
CA GLY A 518 -12.82 24.62 20.81
C GLY A 518 -12.68 24.94 19.32
N GLU A 519 -11.57 25.55 18.89
CA GLU A 519 -11.26 25.68 17.47
C GLU A 519 -10.81 24.34 16.85
N GLU A 520 -11.03 24.23 15.54
CA GLU A 520 -10.54 23.13 14.71
C GLU A 520 -9.00 23.10 14.67
N ARG A 521 -8.43 21.90 14.63
CA ARG A 521 -6.98 21.75 14.47
C ARG A 521 -6.56 22.04 13.04
N THR A 522 -5.44 22.73 12.90
CA THR A 522 -4.85 23.06 11.60
C THR A 522 -3.61 22.22 11.32
N GLY A 523 -3.30 22.00 10.05
CA GLY A 523 -2.11 21.26 9.67
C GLY A 523 -1.41 21.81 8.42
N ALA A 524 -0.11 21.54 8.33
CA ALA A 524 0.73 21.99 7.22
C ALA A 524 1.54 20.86 6.58
N VAL A 525 1.82 21.00 5.29
CA VAL A 525 2.83 20.22 4.55
C VAL A 525 3.95 21.14 4.10
N VAL A 526 5.20 20.74 4.36
CA VAL A 526 6.41 21.43 3.89
C VAL A 526 7.27 20.43 3.13
N ASP A 527 7.26 20.48 1.80
CA ASP A 527 7.93 19.48 0.97
C ASP A 527 8.50 20.11 -0.29
N TRP A 528 9.45 19.41 -0.91
CA TRP A 528 10.03 19.82 -2.18
C TRP A 528 8.97 19.83 -3.30
N GLY A 529 9.03 20.82 -4.17
CA GLY A 529 8.09 20.97 -5.29
C GLY A 529 6.77 21.61 -4.87
N ASN A 530 5.64 21.11 -5.40
CA ASN A 530 4.31 21.67 -5.14
C ASN A 530 3.44 20.73 -4.27
N PRO A 531 3.46 20.88 -2.94
CA PRO A 531 2.71 20.00 -2.03
C PRO A 531 1.18 20.15 -2.13
N GLU A 532 0.66 21.21 -2.76
CA GLU A 532 -0.78 21.39 -2.97
C GLU A 532 -1.36 20.39 -3.98
N ARG A 533 -0.54 19.83 -4.87
CA ARG A 533 -0.97 18.89 -5.91
C ARG A 533 -0.95 17.41 -5.49
N GLY A 534 -0.77 17.12 -4.20
CA GLY A 534 -0.65 15.75 -3.69
C GLY A 534 -1.24 15.57 -2.28
N PHE A 535 -0.50 14.91 -1.39
CA PHE A 535 -0.94 14.61 -0.03
C PHE A 535 -1.22 15.88 0.83
N GLY A 536 -0.71 17.04 0.42
CA GLY A 536 -0.95 18.33 1.05
C GLY A 536 -2.16 19.11 0.53
N ALA A 537 -2.90 18.60 -0.47
CA ALA A 537 -4.03 19.31 -1.07
C ALA A 537 -5.14 19.71 -0.08
N GLN A 538 -5.26 18.98 1.04
CA GLN A 538 -6.25 19.21 2.09
C GLN A 538 -5.63 19.77 3.38
N ALA A 539 -4.35 20.15 3.36
CA ALA A 539 -3.70 20.84 4.47
C ALA A 539 -4.20 22.28 4.56
N THR A 540 -4.14 22.87 5.77
CA THR A 540 -4.44 24.29 5.97
C THR A 540 -3.38 25.16 5.30
N VAL A 541 -2.13 24.71 5.31
CA VAL A 541 -0.99 25.41 4.71
C VAL A 541 -0.14 24.41 3.95
N ALA A 542 0.29 24.76 2.74
CA ALA A 542 1.20 23.95 1.94
C ALA A 542 2.36 24.83 1.48
N ILE A 543 3.59 24.47 1.85
CA ILE A 543 4.81 25.22 1.53
C ILE A 543 5.69 24.38 0.62
N GLY A 544 5.81 24.81 -0.64
CA GLY A 544 6.73 24.24 -1.61
C GLY A 544 8.17 24.70 -1.39
N CYS A 545 9.10 23.76 -1.31
CA CYS A 545 10.52 24.01 -1.08
C CYS A 545 11.36 23.58 -2.30
N ARG A 546 12.59 24.12 -2.38
CA ARG A 546 13.57 23.77 -3.42
C ARG A 546 14.77 22.99 -2.89
N ASP A 547 15.04 23.14 -1.59
CA ASP A 547 16.16 22.55 -0.88
C ASP A 547 15.77 22.31 0.60
N ASP A 548 16.61 21.58 1.32
CA ASP A 548 16.34 21.23 2.71
C ASP A 548 16.42 22.42 3.67
N ASP A 549 17.18 23.47 3.34
CA ASP A 549 17.23 24.70 4.15
C ASP A 549 15.91 25.50 4.06
N ALA A 550 15.28 25.51 2.89
CA ALA A 550 13.92 26.02 2.71
C ALA A 550 12.89 25.18 3.46
N VAL A 551 13.07 23.85 3.54
CA VAL A 551 12.22 22.99 4.38
C VAL A 551 12.37 23.35 5.85
N VAL A 552 13.60 23.50 6.35
CA VAL A 552 13.86 23.90 7.75
C VAL A 552 13.20 25.25 8.07
N ARG A 553 13.36 26.26 7.20
CA ARG A 553 12.68 27.56 7.36
C ARG A 553 11.17 27.42 7.31
N GLY A 554 10.65 26.65 6.36
CA GLY A 554 9.23 26.42 6.18
C GLY A 554 8.60 25.77 7.41
N VAL A 555 9.24 24.75 8.00
CA VAL A 555 8.77 24.09 9.23
C VAL A 555 8.73 25.09 10.38
N SER A 556 9.78 25.90 10.57
CA SER A 556 9.81 26.92 11.62
C SER A 556 8.68 27.95 11.43
N ALA A 557 8.47 28.43 10.20
CA ALA A 557 7.44 29.41 9.86
C ALA A 557 6.02 28.84 10.12
N VAL A 558 5.71 27.63 9.63
CA VAL A 558 4.36 27.06 9.83
C VAL A 558 4.10 26.70 11.28
N ILE A 559 5.11 26.29 12.03
CA ILE A 559 4.96 25.93 13.44
C ILE A 559 4.88 27.16 14.32
N ASN A 560 5.70 28.19 14.13
CA ASN A 560 5.70 29.35 15.02
C ASN A 560 4.74 30.46 14.58
N GLY A 561 4.29 30.43 13.33
CA GLY A 561 3.59 31.53 12.68
C GLY A 561 4.57 32.44 11.95
N ASP A 562 4.09 33.10 10.90
CA ASP A 562 4.87 34.04 10.10
C ASP A 562 3.96 35.20 9.67
N GLU A 563 4.22 36.40 10.20
CA GLU A 563 3.44 37.59 9.87
C GLU A 563 3.66 38.07 8.43
N SER A 564 4.78 37.67 7.80
CA SER A 564 5.08 38.04 6.42
C SER A 564 4.29 37.21 5.40
N ASN A 565 3.80 36.04 5.79
CA ASN A 565 3.03 35.15 4.94
C ASN A 565 1.57 35.04 5.44
N PRO A 566 0.61 35.74 4.80
CA PRO A 566 -0.78 35.76 5.25
C PRO A 566 -1.47 34.39 5.18
N SER A 567 -0.91 33.43 4.44
CA SER A 567 -1.42 32.05 4.39
C SER A 567 -1.10 31.25 5.65
N ILE A 568 -0.13 31.69 6.48
CA ILE A 568 0.26 31.01 7.72
C ILE A 568 -0.50 31.64 8.89
N PRO A 569 -1.21 30.87 9.73
CA PRO A 569 -1.83 31.41 10.93
C PRO A 569 -0.80 32.05 11.87
N ALA A 570 -1.12 33.21 12.44
CA ALA A 570 -0.19 33.96 13.32
C ALA A 570 0.33 33.16 14.53
N GLY A 571 -0.43 32.18 15.03
CA GLY A 571 0.00 31.27 16.10
C GLY A 571 0.63 29.95 15.63
N GLY A 572 0.87 29.83 14.31
CA GLY A 572 1.25 28.62 13.62
C GLY A 572 0.13 27.56 13.55
N VAL A 573 0.47 26.40 12.98
CA VAL A 573 -0.40 25.22 12.90
C VAL A 573 -0.19 24.25 14.06
N ASP A 574 -1.17 23.36 14.29
CA ASP A 574 -1.04 22.32 15.31
C ASP A 574 -0.14 21.17 14.84
N PHE A 575 -0.29 20.75 13.57
CA PHE A 575 0.45 19.63 12.98
C PHE A 575 1.25 20.07 11.75
N ALA A 576 2.54 19.74 11.67
CA ALA A 576 3.31 19.87 10.44
C ALA A 576 3.91 18.53 10.02
N TRP A 577 3.74 18.18 8.75
CA TRP A 577 4.52 17.14 8.11
C TRP A 577 5.54 17.77 7.16
N ALA A 578 6.78 17.29 7.18
CA ALA A 578 7.84 17.78 6.31
C ALA A 578 8.76 16.68 5.84
N ARG A 579 9.51 16.94 4.76
CA ARG A 579 10.51 16.00 4.24
C ARG A 579 11.78 16.69 3.78
N ILE A 580 12.91 16.15 4.22
CA ILE A 580 14.28 16.55 3.86
C ILE A 580 14.84 15.47 2.92
N ARG A 581 15.46 15.85 1.79
CA ARG A 581 15.74 14.95 0.66
C ARG A 581 17.20 14.86 0.23
N ASP A 582 18.09 15.71 0.74
CA ASP A 582 19.50 15.74 0.29
C ASP A 582 20.19 14.36 0.45
N LEU A 583 19.88 13.63 1.52
CA LEU A 583 20.46 12.32 1.79
C LEU A 583 19.97 11.24 0.82
N GLU A 584 18.68 11.19 0.46
CA GLU A 584 18.19 10.25 -0.57
C GLU A 584 18.68 10.61 -1.97
N TYR A 585 18.88 11.89 -2.24
CA TYR A 585 19.44 12.37 -3.50
C TYR A 585 20.88 11.88 -3.66
N LEU A 586 21.75 12.12 -2.67
CA LEU A 586 23.14 11.65 -2.70
C LEU A 586 23.22 10.13 -2.88
N ARG A 587 22.31 9.39 -2.25
CA ARG A 587 22.33 7.93 -2.27
C ARG A 587 21.71 7.31 -3.52
N GLY A 588 21.18 8.13 -4.44
CA GLY A 588 20.55 7.66 -5.68
C GLY A 588 19.24 6.91 -5.46
N TRP A 589 18.53 7.20 -4.35
CA TRP A 589 17.24 6.57 -4.04
C TRP A 589 16.09 7.19 -4.83
N CYS A 590 16.30 8.41 -5.35
CA CYS A 590 15.36 9.09 -6.21
C CYS A 590 15.82 9.05 -7.67
N SER A 591 14.95 8.56 -8.55
CA SER A 591 15.16 8.54 -10.01
C SER A 591 14.61 9.80 -10.71
N ARG A 592 13.86 10.65 -9.99
CA ARG A 592 13.15 11.82 -10.56
C ARG A 592 13.16 13.02 -9.59
N LEU A 593 13.47 14.20 -10.11
CA LEU A 593 13.25 15.48 -9.42
C LEU A 593 11.89 16.08 -9.81
N PRO A 594 11.18 16.73 -8.87
CA PRO A 594 10.09 17.64 -9.22
C PRO A 594 10.63 18.80 -10.07
N ASP A 595 9.99 19.09 -11.19
CA ASP A 595 10.39 20.19 -12.08
C ASP A 595 10.42 21.54 -11.33
N PRO A 596 11.51 22.32 -11.37
CA PRO A 596 11.54 23.68 -10.83
C PRO A 596 10.53 24.64 -11.50
N ASN A 597 10.01 24.32 -12.69
CA ASN A 597 9.15 25.19 -13.49
C ASN A 597 7.66 24.78 -13.56
N ASN A 598 7.17 23.89 -12.69
CA ASN A 598 5.75 23.53 -12.62
C ASN A 598 5.15 22.91 -13.91
N ALA A 599 5.95 22.38 -14.84
CA ALA A 599 5.44 21.53 -15.91
C ALA A 599 5.31 20.08 -15.39
N ASN A 600 4.37 19.32 -15.94
CA ASN A 600 4.09 17.92 -15.57
C ASN A 600 5.24 16.93 -15.95
N GLU A 601 6.46 17.41 -16.12
CA GLU A 601 7.61 16.64 -16.61
C GLU A 601 8.65 16.52 -15.49
N SER A 602 8.72 15.37 -14.83
CA SER A 602 9.81 15.10 -13.89
C SER A 602 11.12 14.87 -14.65
N THR A 603 12.19 15.58 -14.30
CA THR A 603 13.51 15.34 -14.89
C THR A 603 14.07 14.01 -14.37
N ALA A 604 14.32 13.06 -15.27
CA ALA A 604 15.05 11.84 -14.95
C ALA A 604 16.53 12.18 -14.71
N LEU A 605 17.05 11.82 -13.53
CA LEU A 605 18.44 12.09 -13.16
C LEU A 605 19.44 11.10 -13.75
N PHE A 606 18.95 9.91 -14.14
CA PHE A 606 19.75 8.85 -14.73
C PHE A 606 19.02 8.31 -15.97
N PRO A 607 19.71 8.15 -17.12
CA PRO A 607 19.10 7.53 -18.29
C PRO A 607 18.71 6.07 -17.97
N PRO A 608 17.69 5.51 -18.66
CA PRO A 608 17.47 4.07 -18.63
C PRO A 608 18.76 3.36 -19.06
N PRO A 609 19.13 2.21 -18.48
CA PRO A 609 20.27 1.45 -18.97
C PRO A 609 19.92 0.90 -20.36
N GLU A 610 20.36 1.62 -21.40
CA GLU A 610 20.35 1.18 -22.79
C GLU A 610 21.69 0.49 -23.14
N GLU A 611 21.49 -0.72 -23.66
CA GLU A 611 22.33 -1.57 -24.52
C GLU A 611 23.73 -1.11 -24.91
N THR A 612 24.74 -1.88 -24.48
CA THR A 612 25.94 -2.09 -25.31
C THR A 612 26.38 -3.55 -25.26
N THR A 613 26.27 -4.21 -26.41
CA THR A 613 27.02 -5.39 -26.83
C THR A 613 28.54 -5.15 -26.71
N PRO A 614 29.37 -6.20 -26.53
CA PRO A 614 30.77 -6.04 -26.18
C PRO A 614 31.59 -5.74 -27.42
N THR A 615 32.18 -4.55 -27.49
CA THR A 615 33.32 -4.29 -28.38
C THR A 615 34.50 -3.91 -27.52
N THR A 616 35.54 -4.73 -27.58
CA THR A 616 36.86 -4.51 -26.99
C THR A 616 37.38 -3.12 -27.32
N THR A 617 37.54 -2.27 -26.31
CA THR A 617 38.52 -1.18 -26.34
C THR A 617 38.98 -0.93 -24.91
N SER A 618 40.29 -1.09 -24.71
CA SER A 618 40.97 -0.97 -23.43
C SER A 618 40.84 0.44 -22.86
N GLY A 619 40.09 0.58 -21.78
CA GLY A 619 40.02 1.79 -20.96
C GLY A 619 39.60 1.40 -19.55
N ASN A 620 40.49 1.63 -18.57
CA ASN A 620 40.27 1.35 -17.17
C ASN A 620 39.00 2.04 -16.65
N GLY A 621 37.96 1.25 -16.35
CA GLY A 621 36.78 1.69 -15.62
C GLY A 621 36.47 0.65 -14.56
N ASP A 622 36.85 0.94 -13.31
CA ASP A 622 36.62 0.10 -12.15
C ASP A 622 35.54 0.74 -11.25
N SER A 623 34.67 -0.12 -10.72
CA SER A 623 33.75 0.03 -9.59
C SER A 623 32.43 0.81 -9.71
N THR A 624 31.43 0.17 -9.11
CA THR A 624 30.10 0.62 -8.71
C THR A 624 30.15 1.86 -7.78
N ASP A 625 29.61 2.99 -8.22
CA ASP A 625 29.64 4.25 -7.46
C ASP A 625 28.71 4.23 -6.22
N LEU A 626 29.25 3.82 -5.08
CA LEU A 626 28.81 4.33 -3.78
C LEU A 626 29.40 5.74 -3.60
N PRO A 627 28.66 6.72 -3.04
CA PRO A 627 29.21 8.04 -2.76
C PRO A 627 30.46 7.88 -1.89
N GLN A 628 31.53 8.63 -2.19
CA GLN A 628 32.75 8.56 -1.38
C GLN A 628 32.42 8.78 0.11
N PRO A 629 33.03 8.01 1.03
CA PRO A 629 32.68 8.03 2.46
C PRO A 629 32.63 9.43 3.08
N ASP A 630 33.54 10.31 2.65
CA ASP A 630 33.62 11.69 3.13
C ASP A 630 32.40 12.53 2.72
N VAL A 631 31.90 12.37 1.49
CA VAL A 631 30.71 13.10 0.99
C VAL A 631 29.43 12.63 1.71
N LEU A 632 29.35 11.32 2.00
CA LEU A 632 28.24 10.76 2.77
C LEU A 632 28.26 11.27 4.21
N ALA A 633 29.42 11.26 4.87
CA ALA A 633 29.58 11.76 6.23
C ALA A 633 29.18 13.25 6.34
N ASP A 634 29.60 14.07 5.37
CA ASP A 634 29.26 15.50 5.32
C ASP A 634 27.75 15.73 5.12
N THR A 635 27.12 14.97 4.23
CA THR A 635 25.68 15.08 3.97
C THR A 635 24.85 14.58 5.15
N VAL A 636 25.29 13.52 5.84
CA VAL A 636 24.67 13.06 7.09
C VAL A 636 24.80 14.13 8.17
N SER A 637 25.98 14.73 8.31
CA SER A 637 26.21 15.83 9.27
C SER A 637 25.30 17.04 8.99
N GLN A 638 25.14 17.43 7.73
CA GLN A 638 24.24 18.50 7.31
C GLN A 638 22.77 18.15 7.58
N THR A 639 22.37 16.91 7.29
CA THR A 639 21.02 16.40 7.56
C THR A 639 20.69 16.45 9.06
N VAL A 640 21.62 15.99 9.90
CA VAL A 640 21.49 16.04 11.37
C VAL A 640 21.44 17.48 11.86
N THR A 641 22.25 18.38 11.29
CA THR A 641 22.20 19.82 11.58
C THR A 641 20.83 20.41 11.26
N ASN A 642 20.23 20.05 10.14
CA ASN A 642 18.88 20.48 9.77
C ASN A 642 17.81 19.95 10.76
N ILE A 643 17.93 18.68 11.19
CA ILE A 643 17.06 18.11 12.25
C ILE A 643 17.20 18.90 13.56
N SER A 644 18.43 19.24 13.96
CA SER A 644 18.70 20.05 15.16
C SER A 644 18.09 21.45 15.07
N ARG A 645 18.25 22.13 13.93
CA ARG A 645 17.64 23.45 13.70
C ARG A 645 16.12 23.41 13.79
N ILE A 646 15.49 22.36 13.25
CA ILE A 646 14.05 22.14 13.39
C ILE A 646 13.70 21.98 14.87
N TYR A 647 14.36 21.05 15.58
CA TYR A 647 14.09 20.78 17.00
C TYR A 647 14.26 21.99 17.92
N GLU A 648 15.26 22.83 17.66
CA GLU A 648 15.51 24.08 18.39
C GLU A 648 14.41 25.11 18.16
N SER A 649 13.82 25.14 16.97
CA SER A 649 12.71 26.04 16.63
C SER A 649 11.36 25.61 17.24
N LEU A 650 11.25 24.39 17.76
CA LEU A 650 9.98 23.86 18.26
C LEU A 650 9.61 24.48 19.62
N PRO A 651 8.35 24.90 19.82
CA PRO A 651 7.89 25.37 21.11
C PRO A 651 7.77 24.21 22.11
N PRO A 652 7.70 24.50 23.43
CA PRO A 652 7.52 23.47 24.47
C PRO A 652 6.23 22.65 24.26
N CYS A 653 6.24 21.40 24.74
CA CYS A 653 5.14 20.45 24.60
C CYS A 653 4.85 20.08 23.13
N THR A 654 5.89 20.04 22.30
CA THR A 654 5.81 19.58 20.91
C THR A 654 6.28 18.14 20.82
N LEU A 655 5.45 17.26 20.25
CA LEU A 655 5.87 15.91 19.86
C LEU A 655 6.63 15.98 18.56
N PHE A 656 7.89 15.57 18.57
CA PHE A 656 8.74 15.51 17.39
C PHE A 656 9.00 14.07 17.00
N ILE A 657 8.60 13.70 15.78
CA ILE A 657 8.78 12.37 15.20
C ILE A 657 9.63 12.53 13.95
N VAL A 658 10.75 11.81 13.88
CA VAL A 658 11.60 11.71 12.69
C VAL A 658 11.57 10.27 12.20
N TYR A 659 11.44 10.03 10.90
CA TYR A 659 11.46 8.67 10.35
C TYR A 659 12.04 8.64 8.93
N SER A 660 12.69 7.55 8.54
CA SER A 660 13.33 7.48 7.21
C SER A 660 12.37 7.18 6.06
N GLY A 661 11.24 6.51 6.35
CA GLY A 661 10.30 6.04 5.33
C GLY A 661 10.65 4.64 4.86
N THR A 662 11.33 4.51 3.72
CA THR A 662 11.87 3.24 3.21
C THR A 662 13.37 3.10 3.52
N GLY A 663 13.88 1.88 3.48
CA GLY A 663 15.31 1.60 3.30
C GLY A 663 15.73 1.71 1.83
N ASP A 664 16.90 1.16 1.48
CA ASP A 664 17.45 1.25 0.12
C ASP A 664 16.56 0.61 -0.97
N PRO A 665 15.95 1.40 -1.88
CA PRO A 665 15.03 0.91 -2.90
C PRO A 665 15.73 0.52 -4.22
N ARG A 666 17.04 0.73 -4.35
CA ARG A 666 17.75 0.61 -5.63
C ARG A 666 17.74 -0.82 -6.16
N GLU A 667 17.98 -1.78 -5.27
CA GLU A 667 17.99 -3.20 -5.64
C GLU A 667 16.59 -3.71 -6.02
N VAL A 668 15.55 -3.25 -5.31
CA VAL A 668 14.16 -3.52 -5.69
C VAL A 668 13.87 -3.00 -7.09
N SER A 669 14.27 -1.75 -7.37
CA SER A 669 14.05 -1.11 -8.68
C SER A 669 14.80 -1.84 -9.81
N ARG A 670 16.04 -2.26 -9.55
CA ARG A 670 16.87 -3.03 -10.48
C ARG A 670 16.23 -4.38 -10.79
N LEU A 671 15.87 -5.16 -9.76
CA LEU A 671 15.26 -6.48 -9.92
C LEU A 671 13.86 -6.41 -10.55
N GLN A 672 13.05 -5.40 -10.23
CA GLN A 672 11.77 -5.17 -10.89
C GLN A 672 11.93 -4.82 -12.37
N SER A 673 12.96 -4.04 -12.73
CA SER A 673 13.27 -3.73 -14.13
C SER A 673 13.70 -4.97 -14.90
N ILE A 674 14.51 -5.83 -14.28
CA ILE A 674 14.91 -7.14 -14.82
C ILE A 674 13.68 -8.06 -14.98
N HIS A 675 12.83 -8.15 -13.96
CA HIS A 675 11.61 -8.96 -14.01
C HIS A 675 10.67 -8.49 -15.10
N LYS A 676 10.52 -7.17 -15.27
CA LYS A 676 9.71 -6.58 -16.35
C LYS A 676 10.24 -7.01 -17.73
N LYS A 677 11.55 -6.88 -17.98
CA LYS A 677 12.19 -7.32 -19.23
C LYS A 677 12.01 -8.83 -19.45
N HIS A 678 12.27 -9.67 -18.45
CA HIS A 678 12.03 -11.11 -18.54
C HIS A 678 10.57 -11.40 -18.90
N ARG A 679 9.62 -10.74 -18.24
CA ARG A 679 8.18 -10.95 -18.48
C ARG A 679 7.79 -10.54 -19.90
N GLU A 680 8.32 -9.44 -20.42
CA GLU A 680 8.11 -9.00 -21.81
C GLU A 680 8.67 -10.01 -22.81
N GLU A 681 9.91 -10.48 -22.61
CA GLU A 681 10.55 -11.47 -23.49
C GLU A 681 9.89 -12.84 -23.42
N PHE A 682 9.55 -13.30 -22.22
CA PHE A 682 8.85 -14.56 -22.01
C PHE A 682 7.45 -14.52 -22.65
N ARG A 683 6.72 -13.41 -22.50
CA ARG A 683 5.41 -13.20 -23.17
C ARG A 683 5.53 -13.12 -24.68
N SER A 684 6.63 -12.57 -25.20
CA SER A 684 6.88 -12.60 -26.64
C SER A 684 7.08 -14.03 -27.16
N GLY A 685 7.31 -15.01 -26.27
CA GLY A 685 7.53 -16.42 -26.59
C GLY A 685 8.99 -16.74 -26.91
N LYS A 686 9.94 -15.84 -26.62
CA LYS A 686 11.37 -16.16 -26.79
C LYS A 686 11.70 -17.44 -26.02
N PRO A 687 12.38 -18.43 -26.63
CA PRO A 687 12.79 -19.65 -25.93
C PRO A 687 13.61 -19.29 -24.69
N TRP A 688 13.48 -20.08 -23.63
CA TRP A 688 14.14 -19.83 -22.34
C TRP A 688 15.64 -19.54 -22.45
N ASP A 689 16.34 -20.22 -23.36
CA ASP A 689 17.78 -20.05 -23.56
C ASP A 689 18.18 -18.77 -24.28
N GLN A 690 17.23 -18.07 -24.89
CA GLN A 690 17.41 -16.80 -25.62
C GLN A 690 16.87 -15.60 -24.84
N LEU A 691 16.39 -15.80 -23.60
CA LEU A 691 15.99 -14.71 -22.72
C LEU A 691 17.23 -13.95 -22.25
N THR A 692 17.17 -12.62 -22.30
CA THR A 692 18.24 -11.73 -21.83
C THR A 692 18.50 -11.94 -20.34
N TYR A 693 17.42 -12.13 -19.58
CA TYR A 693 17.48 -12.44 -18.16
C TYR A 693 16.57 -13.62 -17.88
N LYS A 694 17.09 -14.66 -17.22
CA LYS A 694 16.30 -15.80 -16.77
C LYS A 694 15.76 -15.49 -15.38
N TRP A 695 14.45 -15.54 -15.19
CA TRP A 695 13.84 -15.30 -13.88
C TRP A 695 13.51 -16.62 -13.21
N THR A 696 14.32 -17.01 -12.24
CA THR A 696 14.17 -18.26 -11.49
C THR A 696 13.81 -17.99 -10.03
N ASP A 697 13.69 -19.05 -9.24
CA ASP A 697 13.51 -18.95 -7.79
C ASP A 697 14.63 -18.15 -7.10
N VAL A 698 15.82 -18.07 -7.69
CA VAL A 698 16.93 -17.29 -7.16
C VAL A 698 16.63 -15.78 -7.26
N GLU A 699 16.21 -15.30 -8.42
CA GLU A 699 15.85 -13.90 -8.64
C GLU A 699 14.58 -13.53 -7.85
N GLU A 700 13.61 -14.44 -7.77
CA GLU A 700 12.40 -14.23 -6.96
C GLU A 700 12.74 -14.10 -5.46
N GLN A 701 13.61 -14.95 -4.93
CA GLN A 701 14.10 -14.84 -3.56
C GLN A 701 14.94 -13.58 -3.34
N ALA A 702 15.75 -13.19 -4.32
CA ALA A 702 16.53 -11.95 -4.27
C ALA A 702 15.60 -10.73 -4.22
N LEU A 703 14.54 -10.70 -5.05
CA LEU A 703 13.55 -9.61 -5.07
C LEU A 703 12.80 -9.54 -3.74
N LYS A 704 12.43 -10.69 -3.17
CA LYS A 704 11.80 -10.76 -1.85
C LYS A 704 12.70 -10.17 -0.76
N LYS A 705 13.97 -10.57 -0.70
CA LYS A 705 14.95 -10.04 0.25
C LYS A 705 15.18 -8.54 0.07
N ALA A 706 15.31 -8.09 -1.19
CA ALA A 706 15.44 -6.68 -1.51
C ALA A 706 14.22 -5.87 -1.03
N CYS A 707 13.01 -6.41 -1.22
CA CYS A 707 11.78 -5.77 -0.73
C CYS A 707 11.70 -5.75 0.80
N GLU A 708 12.19 -6.78 1.49
CA GLU A 708 12.25 -6.81 2.95
C GLU A 708 13.21 -5.73 3.47
N ARG A 709 14.42 -5.64 2.90
CA ARG A 709 15.42 -4.62 3.25
C ARG A 709 14.97 -3.21 2.90
N ALA A 710 14.37 -2.99 1.73
CA ALA A 710 13.83 -1.69 1.33
C ALA A 710 12.67 -1.23 2.22
N ARG A 711 12.08 -2.12 3.02
CA ARG A 711 11.06 -1.76 4.01
C ARG A 711 11.64 -1.46 5.38
N ASP A 712 12.89 -1.79 5.64
CA ASP A 712 13.51 -1.55 6.94
C ASP A 712 14.05 -0.12 6.99
N GLY A 713 13.52 0.65 7.93
CA GLY A 713 13.88 2.03 8.18
C GLY A 713 14.12 2.28 9.66
N CYS A 714 14.36 3.55 10.00
CA CYS A 714 14.55 3.97 11.38
C CYS A 714 13.66 5.16 11.73
N GLY A 715 13.48 5.39 13.02
CA GLY A 715 12.76 6.55 13.53
C GLY A 715 13.20 7.00 14.91
N PHE A 716 12.86 8.23 15.25
CA PHE A 716 13.21 8.92 16.48
C PHE A 716 11.99 9.67 17.00
N MET A 717 11.85 9.73 18.31
CA MET A 717 10.68 10.32 18.95
C MET A 717 11.08 11.02 20.24
N SER A 718 10.64 12.25 20.44
CA SER A 718 10.81 12.96 21.71
C SER A 718 9.74 14.03 21.90
N ILE A 719 9.62 14.51 23.14
CA ILE A 719 8.85 15.71 23.48
C ILE A 719 9.85 16.83 23.76
N LYS A 720 9.74 17.95 23.04
CA LYS A 720 10.52 19.16 23.29
C LYS A 720 10.09 19.85 24.59
#